data_AF-A0A960TXJ4-F1
#
_entry.id   AF-A0A960TXJ4-F1
#
_cell.length_a   1.000
_cell.length_b   1.000
_cell.length_c   1.000
_cell.angle_alpha   90.00
_cell.angle_beta   90.00
_cell.angle_gamma   90.00
#
_symmetry.space_group_name_H-M   'P 1'
#
loop_
_entity.id
_entity.type
_entity.pdbx_description
1 polymer ?
#
loop_
_entity_poly.entity_id
_entity_poly.type
_entity_poly.pdbx_seq_one_letter_code
_entity_poly.pdbx_strand_id
1 'polypeptide(L)'
;MHAIRIRTYAALIVWILGLLLASVAGTACAPMDGDNFEQDEADSASDENIAATRAKAAAEFSSPYSWIEVASQNGSLLGSDVAGVGDVNGDDYDDVLIGQAGYSNGQEDEGAAYLYLGSMTGLPAVEAWSVEGNLAAAALGWAVAGAGDTNDDTYADIVIGAPGYSGEGGAFVFLGSPTGPAGFPEWSYNHPQTDADFGFAVDGGGSVNNDDYADIVVGAPGYHHTSKTNEGAAYLFLGSGDGPGDDPAWSVQFDQSEAFFGRSVAIVGDVNDDGYDDVVVGAPGYETNINDDLNKGLVSLYLGSATGPSTTASWSDVGPAFSQLGWSVAAAGDVNDDGYDDFVAGAPGYTNGHGEEGAVFLYLGGDPTPAADPDWTYEADQDGAVLGTDVAGLGDVNGDEYDDFAVGAPLFKVTADKVGRIFVFYGSADGPADDPDFTAKGTDADGEFGKRVAAGWDINHDDASDLLVGAPAHEGKGAAFAYYGIPTTTTTTTTTTSTTTTTVATSTTTTTAGTSTTSTTGGSTTTTSTVTTSTTTTTDAGTTTTTSSSTTTTTETSTTTTTGDVTTTTDPGTTTTTVEGTTTTTTTVPGDDDDDDTVDDDEATDDDAVDDDDDVSIPPSSDEGDDDDSAPRRTGDDDDDDSGCGC
;
A
#
# COMPACT_ATOMS: atom_id res chain seq x y z
N MET A 1 -9.40 -58.63 61.02
CA MET A 1 -8.15 -58.05 60.50
C MET A 1 -8.45 -56.63 60.05
N HIS A 2 -7.49 -55.71 60.18
CA HIS A 2 -7.55 -54.32 59.70
C HIS A 2 -8.81 -53.50 59.99
N ALA A 3 -8.83 -52.91 61.20
CA ALA A 3 -9.29 -51.55 61.39
C ALA A 3 -8.07 -50.70 61.75
N ILE A 4 -7.81 -49.58 61.06
CA ILE A 4 -6.97 -48.42 61.46
C ILE A 4 -6.87 -47.45 60.26
N ARG A 5 -7.37 -46.21 60.44
CA ARG A 5 -7.08 -44.95 59.69
C ARG A 5 -7.43 -44.97 58.16
N ILE A 6 -7.80 -43.88 57.49
CA ILE A 6 -7.73 -42.43 57.80
C ILE A 6 -9.12 -41.78 57.59
N ARG A 7 -9.55 -40.95 58.54
CA ARG A 7 -10.61 -39.93 58.39
C ARG A 7 -10.13 -38.65 59.09
N THR A 8 -9.54 -37.72 58.35
CA THR A 8 -9.26 -36.34 58.80
C THR A 8 -8.66 -35.57 57.63
N TYR A 9 -9.45 -34.68 57.00
CA TYR A 9 -9.05 -33.36 56.46
C TYR A 9 -10.32 -32.65 55.94
N ALA A 10 -11.23 -32.34 56.87
CA ALA A 10 -12.47 -31.60 56.61
C ALA A 10 -12.80 -30.68 57.81
N ALA A 11 -11.77 -30.17 58.48
CA ALA A 11 -11.88 -29.41 59.73
C ALA A 11 -10.68 -28.45 59.94
N LEU A 12 -10.25 -27.74 58.88
CA LEU A 12 -9.14 -26.77 58.95
C LEU A 12 -9.29 -25.52 58.06
N ILE A 13 -10.51 -25.16 57.62
CA ILE A 13 -10.76 -23.93 56.82
C ILE A 13 -11.74 -22.97 57.52
N VAL A 14 -12.29 -23.34 58.69
CA VAL A 14 -13.19 -22.49 59.50
C VAL A 14 -12.45 -21.83 60.68
N TRP A 15 -11.15 -21.51 60.52
CA TRP A 15 -10.33 -20.95 61.61
C TRP A 15 -9.29 -19.89 61.20
N ILE A 16 -9.36 -19.34 59.99
CA ILE A 16 -8.55 -18.18 59.56
C ILE A 16 -9.45 -17.11 58.90
N LEU A 17 -10.56 -16.76 59.56
CA LEU A 17 -11.49 -15.74 59.07
C LEU A 17 -12.19 -14.97 60.20
N GLY A 18 -11.42 -14.64 61.25
CA GLY A 18 -11.94 -13.82 62.35
C GLY A 18 -10.96 -13.59 63.49
N LEU A 19 -10.11 -12.55 63.36
CA LEU A 19 -9.52 -11.79 64.49
C LEU A 19 -8.65 -10.61 64.01
N LEU A 20 -9.26 -9.47 63.67
CA LEU A 20 -8.59 -8.15 63.77
C LEU A 20 -9.60 -6.99 63.63
N LEU A 21 -10.27 -6.62 64.73
CA LEU A 21 -10.94 -5.33 64.90
C LEU A 21 -11.36 -5.12 66.36
N ALA A 22 -10.71 -4.19 67.09
CA ALA A 22 -11.28 -3.48 68.24
C ALA A 22 -10.32 -2.43 68.84
N SER A 23 -10.48 -1.15 68.46
CA SER A 23 -10.49 0.00 69.39
C SER A 23 -10.74 1.32 68.64
N VAL A 24 -11.53 2.29 69.07
CA VAL A 24 -12.57 2.43 70.13
C VAL A 24 -13.50 3.59 69.68
N ALA A 25 -14.74 3.63 70.20
CA ALA A 25 -15.80 4.67 70.06
C ALA A 25 -15.39 6.15 69.80
N GLY A 26 -16.21 7.02 69.19
CA GLY A 26 -17.61 6.88 68.73
C GLY A 26 -18.54 7.99 69.27
N THR A 27 -19.32 8.64 68.41
CA THR A 27 -20.52 9.47 68.76
C THR A 27 -21.45 9.59 67.54
N ALA A 28 -22.71 10.03 67.75
CA ALA A 28 -23.82 9.70 66.85
C ALA A 28 -24.64 10.92 66.32
N CYS A 29 -25.55 10.59 65.38
CA CYS A 29 -26.77 11.32 64.95
C CYS A 29 -26.68 12.18 63.68
N ALA A 30 -27.81 12.18 62.93
CA ALA A 30 -28.03 12.66 61.55
C ALA A 30 -28.84 14.00 61.54
N PRO A 31 -29.45 14.53 60.44
CA PRO A 31 -29.51 14.09 59.02
C PRO A 31 -29.39 15.20 57.94
N MET A 32 -29.61 14.83 56.64
CA MET A 32 -29.93 15.68 55.46
C MET A 32 -28.82 16.64 54.97
N ASP A 33 -28.66 16.98 53.68
CA ASP A 33 -29.32 16.63 52.40
C ASP A 33 -28.25 15.93 51.48
N GLY A 34 -28.48 15.26 50.36
CA GLY A 34 -29.42 15.49 49.26
C GLY A 34 -28.72 16.23 48.13
N ASP A 35 -28.09 15.49 47.21
CA ASP A 35 -27.92 15.82 45.77
C ASP A 35 -27.34 14.61 45.02
N ASN A 36 -27.75 14.43 43.76
CA ASN A 36 -27.31 13.32 42.92
C ASN A 36 -25.90 13.58 42.36
N PHE A 37 -25.05 12.55 42.35
CA PHE A 37 -23.89 12.49 41.46
C PHE A 37 -24.14 11.35 40.45
N GLU A 38 -24.58 11.73 39.25
CA GLU A 38 -24.15 11.02 38.05
C GLU A 38 -22.67 11.38 37.87
N GLN A 39 -21.83 10.38 37.63
CA GLN A 39 -20.39 10.57 37.49
C GLN A 39 -20.00 10.38 36.03
N ASP A 40 -20.31 11.40 35.22
CA ASP A 40 -19.58 11.69 33.99
C ASP A 40 -18.20 12.23 34.41
N GLU A 41 -17.15 11.44 34.23
CA GLU A 41 -15.74 11.84 34.37
C GLU A 41 -14.96 11.12 33.26
N ALA A 42 -14.02 11.74 32.53
CA ALA A 42 -13.81 13.17 32.34
C ALA A 42 -12.95 13.35 31.07
N ASP A 43 -13.57 13.75 29.96
CA ASP A 43 -12.82 14.21 28.77
C ASP A 43 -12.60 15.73 28.88
N SER A 44 -11.50 16.13 29.52
CA SER A 44 -10.80 17.43 29.42
C SER A 44 -9.93 17.70 30.66
N ALA A 45 -8.60 17.74 30.48
CA ALA A 45 -7.68 18.74 31.09
C ALA A 45 -6.17 18.38 30.97
N SER A 46 -5.65 18.35 29.74
CA SER A 46 -4.20 18.63 29.50
C SER A 46 -3.93 19.64 28.38
N ASP A 47 -4.96 20.03 27.62
CA ASP A 47 -4.81 20.55 26.26
C ASP A 47 -4.33 22.01 26.12
N GLU A 48 -4.41 22.83 27.17
CA GLU A 48 -4.02 24.25 27.08
C GLU A 48 -2.54 24.56 27.42
N ASN A 49 -1.70 23.57 27.75
CA ASN A 49 -0.28 23.84 28.06
C ASN A 49 0.73 22.81 27.50
N ILE A 50 0.30 21.91 26.63
CA ILE A 50 1.16 21.03 25.81
C ILE A 50 1.17 21.49 24.33
N ALA A 51 0.17 22.28 23.90
CA ALA A 51 -0.03 22.78 22.54
C ALA A 51 1.03 23.77 21.99
N ALA A 52 2.22 23.87 22.60
CA ALA A 52 3.27 24.83 22.23
C ALA A 52 4.69 24.22 22.12
N THR A 53 4.85 22.89 22.17
CA THR A 53 6.18 22.25 21.97
C THR A 53 6.14 20.92 21.20
N ARG A 54 4.94 20.40 20.88
CA ARG A 54 4.74 19.45 19.78
C ARG A 54 3.62 20.00 18.89
N ALA A 55 3.99 20.71 17.83
CA ALA A 55 3.22 20.61 16.60
C ALA A 55 3.62 19.26 16.01
N LYS A 56 2.88 18.18 16.38
CA LYS A 56 2.89 16.93 15.62
C LYS A 56 2.49 17.33 14.18
N ALA A 57 3.17 16.80 13.17
CA ALA A 57 2.84 17.12 11.78
C ALA A 57 1.35 16.85 11.58
N ALA A 58 0.64 17.83 11.01
CA ALA A 58 -0.81 17.86 11.10
C ALA A 58 -1.41 17.08 9.93
N ALA A 59 -1.54 15.76 10.13
CA ALA A 59 -2.13 14.78 9.23
C ALA A 59 -1.42 14.70 7.85
N GLU A 60 -0.62 13.65 7.63
CA GLU A 60 -0.21 13.25 6.28
C GLU A 60 -1.34 12.54 5.50
N PHE A 61 -2.38 12.03 6.15
CA PHE A 61 -3.58 11.56 5.45
C PHE A 61 -4.70 12.61 5.44
N SER A 62 -5.40 12.70 4.31
CA SER A 62 -6.66 13.43 4.14
C SER A 62 -7.66 13.18 5.29
N SER A 63 -8.30 14.25 5.79
CA SER A 63 -9.32 14.13 6.83
C SER A 63 -10.47 15.12 6.62
N PRO A 64 -11.71 14.67 6.32
CA PRO A 64 -12.13 13.26 6.17
C PRO A 64 -11.51 12.58 4.93
N TYR A 65 -11.81 11.29 4.77
CA TYR A 65 -11.47 10.48 3.60
C TYR A 65 -11.73 11.20 2.26
N SER A 66 -10.91 10.90 1.25
CA SER A 66 -11.02 11.44 -0.10
C SER A 66 -12.09 10.75 -0.93
N TRP A 67 -12.25 9.43 -0.78
CA TRP A 67 -13.15 8.61 -1.59
C TRP A 67 -13.88 7.55 -0.76
N ILE A 68 -15.07 7.15 -1.22
CA ILE A 68 -15.90 6.08 -0.64
C ILE A 68 -16.75 5.41 -1.73
N GLU A 69 -16.82 4.09 -1.72
CA GLU A 69 -17.86 3.31 -2.41
C GLU A 69 -18.76 2.61 -1.37
N VAL A 70 -20.06 2.52 -1.65
CA VAL A 70 -21.06 1.93 -0.74
C VAL A 70 -21.97 0.98 -1.51
N ALA A 71 -21.99 -0.29 -1.11
CA ALA A 71 -22.77 -1.32 -1.77
C ALA A 71 -24.25 -0.94 -1.93
N SER A 72 -24.84 -1.33 -3.06
CA SER A 72 -26.27 -1.16 -3.30
C SER A 72 -27.15 -2.28 -2.70
N GLN A 73 -26.55 -3.43 -2.37
CA GLN A 73 -27.23 -4.63 -1.87
C GLN A 73 -27.03 -4.81 -0.35
N ASN A 74 -28.12 -4.99 0.40
CA ASN A 74 -28.05 -5.28 1.83
C ASN A 74 -27.42 -6.67 2.09
N GLY A 75 -26.52 -6.75 3.07
CA GLY A 75 -25.84 -7.97 3.47
C GLY A 75 -24.74 -8.45 2.51
N SER A 76 -24.36 -7.64 1.51
CA SER A 76 -23.41 -8.05 0.48
C SER A 76 -21.93 -7.87 0.83
N LEU A 77 -21.63 -7.15 1.92
CA LEU A 77 -20.30 -7.05 2.52
C LEU A 77 -19.22 -6.44 1.60
N LEU A 78 -19.52 -5.35 0.89
CA LEU A 78 -18.47 -4.61 0.15
C LEU A 78 -17.42 -4.07 1.13
N GLY A 79 -16.15 -4.19 0.77
CA GLY A 79 -15.04 -3.99 1.72
C GLY A 79 -14.94 -5.15 2.72
N SER A 80 -15.38 -6.36 2.33
CA SER A 80 -15.02 -7.60 3.04
C SER A 80 -13.51 -7.82 3.02
N ASP A 81 -12.88 -7.34 1.95
CA ASP A 81 -11.44 -7.22 1.75
C ASP A 81 -11.16 -6.03 0.82
N VAL A 82 -9.98 -5.40 0.96
CA VAL A 82 -9.50 -4.28 0.14
C VAL A 82 -7.99 -4.42 -0.03
N ALA A 83 -7.47 -4.11 -1.22
CA ALA A 83 -6.04 -4.06 -1.49
C ALA A 83 -5.71 -2.98 -2.53
N GLY A 84 -4.61 -2.26 -2.33
CA GLY A 84 -3.86 -1.67 -3.44
C GLY A 84 -3.16 -2.81 -4.18
N VAL A 85 -3.23 -2.81 -5.50
CA VAL A 85 -2.82 -3.96 -6.33
C VAL A 85 -1.72 -3.63 -7.34
N GLY A 86 -1.07 -2.49 -7.19
CA GLY A 86 -0.11 -1.96 -8.17
C GLY A 86 -0.80 -1.42 -9.42
N ASP A 87 -0.01 -1.08 -10.43
CA ASP A 87 -0.48 -0.63 -11.73
C ASP A 87 -0.90 -1.83 -12.61
N VAL A 88 -2.21 -2.13 -12.65
CA VAL A 88 -2.78 -3.29 -13.38
C VAL A 88 -2.95 -2.95 -14.88
N ASN A 89 -2.84 -1.68 -15.27
CA ASN A 89 -3.10 -1.23 -16.63
C ASN A 89 -1.91 -0.57 -17.37
N GLY A 90 -0.78 -0.35 -16.70
CA GLY A 90 0.42 0.29 -17.22
C GLY A 90 0.23 1.78 -17.51
N ASP A 91 -0.52 2.52 -16.68
CA ASP A 91 -0.72 3.97 -16.81
C ASP A 91 -0.01 4.85 -15.76
N ASP A 92 0.89 4.24 -14.99
CA ASP A 92 1.73 4.81 -13.93
C ASP A 92 0.93 5.29 -12.68
N TYR A 93 -0.22 4.69 -12.36
CA TYR A 93 -0.97 4.93 -11.11
C TYR A 93 -1.33 3.61 -10.43
N ASP A 94 -1.32 3.58 -9.09
CA ASP A 94 -1.70 2.37 -8.37
C ASP A 94 -3.23 2.14 -8.36
N ASP A 95 -3.63 0.90 -8.63
CA ASP A 95 -5.03 0.50 -8.72
C ASP A 95 -5.53 -0.14 -7.42
N VAL A 96 -6.86 -0.20 -7.27
CA VAL A 96 -7.51 -0.69 -6.05
C VAL A 96 -8.53 -1.79 -6.34
N LEU A 97 -8.38 -2.92 -5.65
CA LEU A 97 -9.29 -4.07 -5.72
C LEU A 97 -10.12 -4.19 -4.43
N ILE A 98 -11.43 -4.32 -4.59
CA ILE A 98 -12.38 -4.39 -3.46
C ILE A 98 -13.22 -5.66 -3.56
N GLY A 99 -13.24 -6.43 -2.46
CA GLY A 99 -14.07 -7.61 -2.29
C GLY A 99 -15.49 -7.29 -1.82
N GLN A 100 -16.47 -8.07 -2.30
CA GLN A 100 -17.88 -8.03 -1.88
C GLN A 100 -18.40 -9.46 -1.70
N ALA A 101 -17.89 -10.16 -0.69
CA ALA A 101 -18.07 -11.61 -0.52
C ALA A 101 -19.52 -12.10 -0.40
N GLY A 102 -20.45 -11.26 0.07
CA GLY A 102 -21.88 -11.57 0.19
C GLY A 102 -22.72 -11.20 -1.05
N TYR A 103 -22.09 -10.80 -2.16
CA TYR A 103 -22.81 -10.40 -3.37
C TYR A 103 -23.64 -11.56 -3.97
N SER A 104 -24.81 -11.22 -4.50
CA SER A 104 -25.77 -12.18 -5.09
C SER A 104 -26.43 -11.63 -6.36
N ASN A 105 -26.22 -12.30 -7.51
CA ASN A 105 -26.77 -11.97 -8.84
C ASN A 105 -27.44 -13.18 -9.53
N GLY A 106 -28.25 -13.92 -8.76
CA GLY A 106 -29.01 -15.06 -9.27
C GLY A 106 -28.51 -16.40 -8.73
N GLN A 107 -27.30 -16.44 -8.18
CA GLN A 107 -26.96 -17.33 -7.08
C GLN A 107 -27.02 -16.54 -5.74
N GLU A 108 -27.05 -17.28 -4.63
CA GLU A 108 -27.02 -16.74 -3.27
C GLU A 108 -25.55 -16.77 -2.78
N ASP A 109 -25.05 -15.65 -2.26
CA ASP A 109 -23.69 -15.48 -1.72
C ASP A 109 -22.57 -15.99 -2.66
N GLU A 110 -22.65 -15.67 -3.95
CA GLU A 110 -21.61 -16.02 -4.93
C GLU A 110 -20.38 -15.14 -4.84
N GLY A 111 -20.53 -13.92 -4.32
CA GLY A 111 -19.47 -12.95 -4.17
C GLY A 111 -19.07 -12.27 -5.48
N ALA A 112 -18.38 -11.13 -5.34
CA ALA A 112 -17.84 -10.35 -6.44
C ALA A 112 -16.58 -9.60 -6.00
N ALA A 113 -15.78 -9.18 -6.98
CA ALA A 113 -14.66 -8.26 -6.79
C ALA A 113 -14.69 -7.17 -7.86
N TYR A 114 -14.21 -5.97 -7.51
CA TYR A 114 -14.28 -4.75 -8.31
C TYR A 114 -12.93 -4.04 -8.33
N LEU A 115 -12.43 -3.76 -9.54
CA LEU A 115 -11.18 -3.01 -9.77
C LEU A 115 -11.51 -1.56 -10.10
N TYR A 116 -10.92 -0.64 -9.36
CA TYR A 116 -10.98 0.80 -9.58
C TYR A 116 -9.58 1.27 -9.96
N LEU A 117 -9.46 1.87 -11.14
CA LEU A 117 -8.16 2.32 -11.62
C LEU A 117 -7.73 3.64 -10.96
N GLY A 118 -6.43 3.79 -10.71
CA GLY A 118 -5.81 5.02 -10.23
C GLY A 118 -5.95 6.19 -11.20
N SER A 119 -5.64 7.41 -10.73
CA SER A 119 -5.49 8.59 -11.59
C SER A 119 -4.98 9.80 -10.80
N MET A 120 -4.46 10.83 -11.48
CA MET A 120 -4.13 12.15 -10.90
C MET A 120 -5.29 12.87 -10.15
N THR A 121 -6.50 12.30 -10.15
CA THR A 121 -7.63 12.79 -9.34
C THR A 121 -8.12 11.79 -8.29
N GLY A 122 -7.36 10.72 -8.06
CA GLY A 122 -7.73 9.55 -7.29
C GLY A 122 -8.74 8.65 -8.02
N LEU A 123 -9.41 7.80 -7.24
CA LEU A 123 -10.31 6.75 -7.71
C LEU A 123 -11.60 7.31 -8.36
N PRO A 124 -12.09 6.68 -9.46
CA PRO A 124 -13.35 7.01 -10.09
C PRO A 124 -14.56 6.57 -9.25
N ALA A 125 -15.75 7.09 -9.60
CA ALA A 125 -17.02 6.71 -8.97
C ALA A 125 -17.73 5.51 -9.66
N VAL A 126 -17.00 4.77 -10.51
CA VAL A 126 -17.45 3.58 -11.23
C VAL A 126 -16.24 2.68 -11.42
N GLU A 127 -16.40 1.39 -11.18
CA GLU A 127 -15.41 0.35 -11.42
C GLU A 127 -14.98 0.30 -12.91
N ALA A 128 -13.71 -0.02 -13.14
CA ALA A 128 -13.21 -0.29 -14.50
C ALA A 128 -13.46 -1.73 -14.93
N TRP A 129 -13.40 -2.66 -13.97
CA TRP A 129 -13.57 -4.10 -14.17
C TRP A 129 -14.24 -4.73 -12.95
N SER A 130 -14.92 -5.86 -13.15
CA SER A 130 -15.55 -6.64 -12.09
C SER A 130 -15.69 -8.11 -12.48
N VAL A 131 -15.64 -9.00 -11.50
CA VAL A 131 -15.96 -10.43 -11.67
C VAL A 131 -16.93 -10.93 -10.59
N GLU A 132 -17.80 -11.86 -10.96
CA GLU A 132 -18.79 -12.50 -10.06
C GLU A 132 -18.47 -14.00 -9.94
N GLY A 133 -18.65 -14.60 -8.75
CA GLY A 133 -18.33 -16.02 -8.52
C GLY A 133 -19.16 -17.03 -9.33
N ASN A 134 -20.35 -16.64 -9.82
CA ASN A 134 -21.24 -17.47 -10.64
C ASN A 134 -21.66 -18.83 -10.04
N LEU A 135 -21.46 -19.00 -8.73
CA LEU A 135 -21.67 -20.24 -7.99
C LEU A 135 -22.16 -19.92 -6.56
N ALA A 136 -23.29 -20.53 -6.16
CA ALA A 136 -23.90 -20.24 -4.86
C ALA A 136 -22.98 -20.61 -3.69
N ALA A 137 -22.91 -19.72 -2.70
CA ALA A 137 -22.04 -19.76 -1.52
C ALA A 137 -20.54 -19.79 -1.83
N ALA A 138 -20.10 -19.41 -3.03
CA ALA A 138 -18.68 -19.35 -3.37
C ALA A 138 -17.91 -18.28 -2.60
N ALA A 139 -18.57 -17.17 -2.26
CA ALA A 139 -17.98 -16.00 -1.61
C ALA A 139 -16.69 -15.48 -2.30
N LEU A 140 -16.72 -15.33 -3.63
CA LEU A 140 -15.61 -14.69 -4.36
C LEU A 140 -15.40 -13.25 -3.87
N GLY A 141 -14.14 -12.83 -3.70
CA GLY A 141 -13.82 -11.54 -3.08
C GLY A 141 -13.91 -11.58 -1.55
N TRP A 142 -13.79 -12.78 -0.96
CA TRP A 142 -13.59 -12.94 0.48
C TRP A 142 -12.20 -12.47 0.93
N ALA A 143 -11.19 -12.74 0.09
CA ALA A 143 -9.85 -12.20 0.20
C ALA A 143 -9.40 -11.70 -1.18
N VAL A 144 -8.66 -10.60 -1.24
CA VAL A 144 -8.12 -9.99 -2.46
C VAL A 144 -6.72 -9.44 -2.19
N ALA A 145 -5.79 -9.61 -3.12
CA ALA A 145 -4.45 -9.02 -3.04
C ALA A 145 -3.92 -8.70 -4.45
N GLY A 146 -2.90 -7.85 -4.51
CA GLY A 146 -2.01 -7.80 -5.67
C GLY A 146 -1.24 -9.12 -5.72
N ALA A 147 -1.17 -9.74 -6.88
CA ALA A 147 -0.33 -10.93 -7.08
C ALA A 147 1.11 -10.57 -7.47
N GLY A 148 1.38 -9.28 -7.74
CA GLY A 148 2.60 -8.81 -8.41
C GLY A 148 2.57 -9.12 -9.90
N ASP A 149 3.72 -8.99 -10.57
CA ASP A 149 3.88 -9.47 -11.93
C ASP A 149 4.22 -10.97 -11.89
N THR A 150 3.22 -11.83 -12.07
CA THR A 150 3.38 -13.29 -11.95
C THR A 150 3.96 -13.93 -13.21
N ASN A 151 4.08 -13.17 -14.30
CA ASN A 151 4.40 -13.67 -15.64
C ASN A 151 5.53 -12.91 -16.40
N ASP A 152 6.12 -11.86 -15.82
CA ASP A 152 7.13 -10.94 -16.40
C ASP A 152 6.61 -10.24 -17.68
N ASP A 153 5.37 -9.74 -17.65
CA ASP A 153 4.76 -8.93 -18.72
C ASP A 153 4.64 -7.43 -18.43
N THR A 154 5.13 -7.00 -17.26
CA THR A 154 5.23 -5.63 -16.72
C THR A 154 3.93 -4.98 -16.24
N TYR A 155 2.83 -5.71 -16.15
CA TYR A 155 1.59 -5.26 -15.51
C TYR A 155 1.41 -5.97 -14.17
N ALA A 156 0.82 -5.28 -13.19
CA ALA A 156 0.48 -5.96 -11.94
C ALA A 156 -0.73 -6.89 -12.15
N ASP A 157 -0.61 -8.13 -11.65
CA ASP A 157 -1.69 -9.11 -11.65
C ASP A 157 -2.47 -9.06 -10.34
N ILE A 158 -3.68 -9.63 -10.32
CA ILE A 158 -4.52 -9.69 -9.12
C ILE A 158 -4.89 -11.12 -8.74
N VAL A 159 -4.89 -11.43 -7.44
CA VAL A 159 -5.35 -12.71 -6.88
C VAL A 159 -6.60 -12.51 -6.03
N ILE A 160 -7.59 -13.40 -6.22
CA ILE A 160 -8.87 -13.38 -5.52
C ILE A 160 -9.16 -14.74 -4.91
N GLY A 161 -9.45 -14.75 -3.60
CA GLY A 161 -9.89 -15.91 -2.82
C GLY A 161 -11.41 -16.08 -2.80
N ALA A 162 -11.85 -17.34 -2.81
CA ALA A 162 -13.25 -17.75 -2.72
C ALA A 162 -13.38 -19.06 -1.89
N PRO A 163 -13.38 -18.99 -0.55
CA PRO A 163 -13.27 -20.17 0.32
C PRO A 163 -14.44 -21.14 0.22
N GLY A 164 -15.61 -20.69 -0.25
CA GLY A 164 -16.77 -21.56 -0.48
C GLY A 164 -16.84 -22.16 -1.89
N TYR A 165 -15.92 -21.82 -2.80
CA TYR A 165 -16.02 -22.22 -4.21
C TYR A 165 -15.98 -23.75 -4.36
N SER A 166 -17.01 -24.30 -5.01
CA SER A 166 -17.32 -25.74 -5.13
C SER A 166 -17.56 -26.52 -3.83
N GLY A 167 -17.32 -25.91 -2.66
CA GLY A 167 -17.32 -26.54 -1.34
C GLY A 167 -15.91 -26.94 -0.85
N GLU A 168 -14.88 -26.80 -1.69
CA GLU A 168 -13.48 -27.02 -1.35
C GLU A 168 -12.72 -25.72 -1.07
N GLY A 169 -13.13 -24.63 -1.74
CA GLY A 169 -12.42 -23.36 -1.81
C GLY A 169 -11.51 -23.27 -3.03
N GLY A 170 -11.31 -22.04 -3.52
CA GLY A 170 -10.46 -21.75 -4.67
C GLY A 170 -9.79 -20.38 -4.61
N ALA A 171 -8.70 -20.25 -5.36
CA ALA A 171 -8.01 -18.99 -5.64
C ALA A 171 -7.90 -18.79 -7.17
N PHE A 172 -7.95 -17.53 -7.60
CA PHE A 172 -8.04 -17.15 -9.00
C PHE A 172 -7.11 -15.97 -9.29
N VAL A 173 -6.27 -16.09 -10.32
CA VAL A 173 -5.39 -15.01 -10.79
C VAL A 173 -5.93 -14.46 -12.10
N PHE A 174 -5.94 -13.14 -12.21
CA PHE A 174 -6.31 -12.42 -13.42
C PHE A 174 -5.17 -11.50 -13.79
N LEU A 175 -4.63 -11.69 -15.00
CA LEU A 175 -3.47 -10.92 -15.45
C LEU A 175 -3.80 -9.46 -15.71
N GLY A 176 -2.84 -8.57 -15.44
CA GLY A 176 -2.88 -7.17 -15.85
C GLY A 176 -2.91 -6.98 -17.38
N SER A 177 -3.33 -5.81 -17.85
CA SER A 177 -3.18 -5.40 -19.26
C SER A 177 -3.54 -3.93 -19.48
N PRO A 178 -3.14 -3.30 -20.61
CA PRO A 178 -3.57 -1.95 -21.02
C PRO A 178 -5.09 -1.72 -21.19
N THR A 179 -5.91 -2.73 -20.94
CA THR A 179 -7.38 -2.65 -20.92
C THR A 179 -8.00 -3.17 -19.62
N GLY A 180 -7.19 -3.35 -18.57
CA GLY A 180 -7.52 -4.08 -17.35
C GLY A 180 -7.59 -5.60 -17.57
N PRO A 181 -7.91 -6.38 -16.53
CA PRO A 181 -7.88 -7.84 -16.60
C PRO A 181 -8.95 -8.46 -17.51
N ALA A 182 -8.73 -9.72 -17.90
CA ALA A 182 -9.72 -10.50 -18.64
C ALA A 182 -10.96 -10.81 -17.78
N GLY A 183 -12.11 -11.07 -18.41
CA GLY A 183 -13.35 -11.47 -17.72
C GLY A 183 -13.38 -12.95 -17.27
N PHE A 184 -12.23 -13.61 -17.24
CA PHE A 184 -12.01 -14.98 -16.78
C PHE A 184 -10.58 -15.06 -16.23
N PRO A 185 -10.33 -15.87 -15.19
CA PRO A 185 -9.00 -16.03 -14.63
C PRO A 185 -8.08 -16.72 -15.64
N GLU A 186 -6.81 -16.34 -15.61
CA GLU A 186 -5.77 -17.01 -16.39
C GLU A 186 -5.37 -18.31 -15.70
N TRP A 187 -5.04 -18.21 -14.40
CA TRP A 187 -4.79 -19.33 -13.50
C TRP A 187 -5.89 -19.47 -12.44
N SER A 188 -6.19 -20.72 -12.07
CA SER A 188 -7.10 -21.01 -10.95
C SER A 188 -6.77 -22.33 -10.29
N TYR A 189 -6.73 -22.35 -8.96
CA TYR A 189 -6.60 -23.57 -8.18
C TYR A 189 -7.83 -23.79 -7.30
N ASN A 190 -8.40 -25.00 -7.38
CA ASN A 190 -9.45 -25.46 -6.47
C ASN A 190 -8.88 -26.59 -5.63
N HIS A 191 -9.00 -26.51 -4.31
CA HIS A 191 -8.42 -27.50 -3.43
C HIS A 191 -9.12 -28.87 -3.58
N PRO A 192 -8.43 -30.02 -3.40
CA PRO A 192 -9.06 -31.34 -3.61
C PRO A 192 -9.85 -31.89 -2.40
N GLN A 193 -9.91 -31.17 -1.27
CA GLN A 193 -10.65 -31.55 -0.07
C GLN A 193 -11.77 -30.55 0.22
N THR A 194 -12.99 -31.07 0.33
CA THR A 194 -14.19 -30.34 0.75
C THR A 194 -14.03 -29.83 2.18
N ASP A 195 -14.63 -28.68 2.50
CA ASP A 195 -14.53 -27.99 3.79
C ASP A 195 -13.08 -27.60 4.17
N ALA A 196 -12.19 -27.38 3.18
CA ALA A 196 -10.81 -26.89 3.43
C ALA A 196 -10.71 -25.36 3.56
N ASP A 197 -11.73 -24.63 3.09
CA ASP A 197 -11.78 -23.17 3.01
C ASP A 197 -10.56 -22.57 2.28
N PHE A 198 -10.09 -23.22 1.20
CA PHE A 198 -8.93 -22.74 0.45
C PHE A 198 -9.23 -21.40 -0.25
N GLY A 199 -8.31 -20.43 -0.15
CA GLY A 199 -8.58 -19.05 -0.58
C GLY A 199 -9.29 -18.22 0.49
N PHE A 200 -9.29 -18.66 1.75
CA PHE A 200 -9.75 -17.84 2.89
C PHE A 200 -8.85 -16.62 3.10
N ALA A 201 -7.56 -16.77 2.86
CA ALA A 201 -6.57 -15.71 2.82
C ALA A 201 -5.68 -15.94 1.59
N VAL A 202 -5.31 -14.86 0.90
CA VAL A 202 -4.40 -14.85 -0.24
C VAL A 202 -3.44 -13.68 -0.05
N ASP A 203 -2.21 -13.83 -0.50
CA ASP A 203 -1.22 -12.76 -0.60
C ASP A 203 -0.22 -13.07 -1.72
N GLY A 204 0.49 -12.06 -2.22
CA GLY A 204 1.42 -12.19 -3.34
C GLY A 204 2.34 -10.99 -3.49
N GLY A 205 3.00 -10.85 -4.65
CA GLY A 205 3.85 -9.69 -4.96
C GLY A 205 5.34 -9.87 -4.68
N GLY A 206 5.71 -10.70 -3.70
CA GLY A 206 7.11 -11.05 -3.41
C GLY A 206 7.63 -12.28 -4.16
N SER A 207 8.94 -12.48 -4.20
CA SER A 207 9.63 -13.60 -4.86
C SER A 207 10.37 -14.48 -3.83
N VAL A 208 9.68 -15.52 -3.34
CA VAL A 208 10.15 -16.45 -2.29
C VAL A 208 11.27 -17.37 -2.79
N ASN A 209 11.46 -17.43 -4.11
CA ASN A 209 12.53 -18.18 -4.76
C ASN A 209 13.57 -17.30 -5.51
N ASN A 210 13.37 -15.97 -5.54
CA ASN A 210 14.21 -14.99 -6.25
C ASN A 210 14.51 -15.41 -7.70
N ASP A 211 13.46 -15.51 -8.51
CA ASP A 211 13.54 -15.81 -9.95
C ASP A 211 12.95 -14.73 -10.88
N ASP A 212 12.78 -13.53 -10.34
CA ASP A 212 12.18 -12.33 -10.96
C ASP A 212 10.64 -12.41 -11.19
N TYR A 213 9.97 -13.53 -10.89
CA TYR A 213 8.50 -13.63 -10.91
C TYR A 213 7.91 -13.45 -9.50
N ALA A 214 6.72 -12.85 -9.42
CA ALA A 214 5.97 -12.76 -8.17
C ALA A 214 5.25 -14.09 -7.85
N ASP A 215 5.34 -14.49 -6.58
CA ASP A 215 4.76 -15.71 -6.02
C ASP A 215 3.44 -15.43 -5.31
N ILE A 216 2.67 -16.49 -5.04
CA ILE A 216 1.37 -16.41 -4.37
C ILE A 216 1.28 -17.41 -3.22
N VAL A 217 0.93 -16.92 -2.03
CA VAL A 217 0.61 -17.75 -0.86
C VAL A 217 -0.90 -17.78 -0.59
N VAL A 218 -1.43 -18.97 -0.30
CA VAL A 218 -2.87 -19.20 -0.07
C VAL A 218 -3.11 -20.00 1.20
N GLY A 219 -4.02 -19.50 2.03
CA GLY A 219 -4.48 -20.12 3.27
C GLY A 219 -5.70 -21.04 3.09
N ALA A 220 -5.74 -22.14 3.85
CA ALA A 220 -6.84 -23.10 3.90
C ALA A 220 -7.10 -23.57 5.36
N PRO A 221 -7.71 -22.72 6.22
CA PRO A 221 -7.85 -22.98 7.65
C PRO A 221 -8.80 -24.14 8.00
N GLY A 222 -9.71 -24.53 7.10
CA GLY A 222 -10.59 -25.70 7.24
C GLY A 222 -9.88 -27.04 6.95
N TYR A 223 -8.65 -27.01 6.40
CA TYR A 223 -7.89 -28.20 6.08
C TYR A 223 -7.80 -29.19 7.25
N HIS A 224 -7.94 -30.48 6.96
CA HIS A 224 -8.04 -31.52 7.97
C HIS A 224 -7.41 -32.86 7.55
N HIS A 225 -6.34 -33.29 8.19
CA HIS A 225 -5.70 -34.59 7.97
C HIS A 225 -6.09 -35.63 9.05
N THR A 226 -6.47 -36.82 8.58
CA THR A 226 -6.79 -38.03 9.36
C THR A 226 -7.91 -37.92 10.40
N SER A 227 -7.65 -37.26 11.53
CA SER A 227 -8.53 -37.18 12.71
C SER A 227 -8.45 -35.82 13.42
N LYS A 228 -7.74 -34.86 12.81
CA LYS A 228 -7.69 -33.47 13.24
C LYS A 228 -8.61 -32.68 12.32
N THR A 229 -9.63 -32.03 12.87
CA THR A 229 -10.52 -31.10 12.16
C THR A 229 -9.92 -29.70 12.24
N ASN A 230 -10.05 -28.90 11.18
CA ASN A 230 -9.66 -27.49 11.19
C ASN A 230 -8.23 -27.27 11.71
N GLU A 231 -7.29 -28.15 11.35
CA GLU A 231 -5.89 -27.95 11.71
C GLU A 231 -5.24 -26.89 10.82
N GLY A 232 -5.71 -26.80 9.59
CA GLY A 232 -5.32 -25.77 8.64
C GLY A 232 -4.03 -26.08 7.89
N ALA A 233 -3.87 -25.40 6.74
CA ALA A 233 -2.72 -25.50 5.86
C ALA A 233 -2.48 -24.18 5.12
N ALA A 234 -1.25 -24.00 4.65
CA ALA A 234 -0.85 -22.95 3.73
C ALA A 234 -0.12 -23.54 2.52
N TYR A 235 -0.24 -22.89 1.37
CA TYR A 235 0.23 -23.33 0.06
C TYR A 235 0.93 -22.17 -0.64
N LEU A 236 2.08 -22.44 -1.26
CA LEU A 236 2.83 -21.49 -2.09
C LEU A 236 2.81 -21.97 -3.54
N PHE A 237 2.45 -21.08 -4.44
CA PHE A 237 2.51 -21.26 -5.88
C PHE A 237 3.54 -20.28 -6.40
N LEU A 238 4.56 -20.80 -7.10
CA LEU A 238 5.60 -19.94 -7.66
C LEU A 238 5.14 -19.35 -8.99
N GLY A 239 5.50 -18.09 -9.24
CA GLY A 239 5.30 -17.43 -10.53
C GLY A 239 6.12 -18.07 -11.65
N SER A 240 5.81 -17.74 -12.91
CA SER A 240 6.63 -18.11 -14.07
C SER A 240 6.12 -17.42 -15.34
N GLY A 241 6.92 -17.38 -16.41
CA GLY A 241 6.47 -16.86 -17.72
C GLY A 241 5.32 -17.62 -18.42
N ASP A 242 4.78 -18.68 -17.81
CA ASP A 242 3.52 -19.36 -18.19
C ASP A 242 2.42 -19.18 -17.10
N GLY A 243 2.58 -18.21 -16.18
CA GLY A 243 1.76 -18.01 -14.98
C GLY A 243 2.13 -18.94 -13.81
N PRO A 244 1.37 -18.91 -12.69
CA PRO A 244 1.59 -19.80 -11.56
C PRO A 244 1.38 -21.29 -11.87
N GLY A 245 2.07 -22.18 -11.15
CA GLY A 245 2.00 -23.63 -11.40
C GLY A 245 0.65 -24.32 -11.09
N ASP A 246 0.33 -25.40 -11.83
CA ASP A 246 -0.87 -26.25 -11.62
C ASP A 246 -0.91 -26.92 -10.21
N ASP A 247 0.26 -27.22 -9.64
CA ASP A 247 0.45 -27.85 -8.33
C ASP A 247 1.23 -26.88 -7.41
N PRO A 248 0.93 -26.81 -6.11
CA PRO A 248 1.67 -25.97 -5.17
C PRO A 248 3.14 -26.42 -5.06
N ALA A 249 4.07 -25.48 -5.19
CA ALA A 249 5.51 -25.73 -5.08
C ALA A 249 5.91 -26.09 -3.65
N TRP A 250 5.26 -25.46 -2.67
CA TRP A 250 5.40 -25.75 -1.24
C TRP A 250 4.04 -25.79 -0.56
N SER A 251 3.93 -26.60 0.49
CA SER A 251 2.78 -26.59 1.38
C SER A 251 3.16 -27.09 2.76
N VAL A 252 2.48 -26.57 3.77
CA VAL A 252 2.61 -27.03 5.15
C VAL A 252 1.24 -27.10 5.80
N GLN A 253 1.05 -28.12 6.64
CA GLN A 253 -0.16 -28.31 7.45
C GLN A 253 0.21 -28.35 8.92
N PHE A 254 -0.76 -28.05 9.78
CA PHE A 254 -0.60 -28.20 11.21
C PHE A 254 -0.86 -29.66 11.68
N ASP A 255 -0.68 -29.95 12.98
CA ASP A 255 -1.02 -31.25 13.60
C ASP A 255 -1.79 -31.05 14.92
N GLN A 256 -2.78 -30.15 14.92
CA GLN A 256 -3.66 -29.88 16.07
C GLN A 256 -5.03 -29.46 15.57
N SER A 257 -6.09 -30.10 16.08
CA SER A 257 -7.45 -29.74 15.72
C SER A 257 -7.79 -28.32 16.18
N GLU A 258 -8.58 -27.62 15.39
CA GLU A 258 -9.04 -26.24 15.66
C GLU A 258 -7.88 -25.23 15.80
N ALA A 259 -6.71 -25.51 15.22
CA ALA A 259 -5.61 -24.54 15.17
C ALA A 259 -5.85 -23.43 14.13
N PHE A 260 -6.60 -23.74 13.06
CA PHE A 260 -6.87 -22.84 11.93
C PHE A 260 -5.59 -22.27 11.29
N PHE A 261 -4.56 -23.09 11.09
CA PHE A 261 -3.33 -22.66 10.43
C PHE A 261 -3.60 -22.23 8.97
N GLY A 262 -2.99 -21.14 8.51
CA GLY A 262 -3.35 -20.53 7.23
C GLY A 262 -4.66 -19.71 7.29
N ARG A 263 -5.11 -19.33 8.50
CA ARG A 263 -6.22 -18.37 8.68
C ARG A 263 -5.80 -16.94 8.31
N SER A 264 -4.50 -16.66 8.33
CA SER A 264 -3.84 -15.54 7.67
C SER A 264 -2.48 -16.02 7.13
N VAL A 265 -2.06 -15.45 6.02
CA VAL A 265 -0.78 -15.71 5.35
C VAL A 265 -0.24 -14.37 4.86
N ALA A 266 1.09 -14.23 4.79
CA ALA A 266 1.75 -13.10 4.12
C ALA A 266 3.10 -13.54 3.55
N ILE A 267 3.49 -12.97 2.40
CA ILE A 267 4.89 -12.86 1.98
C ILE A 267 5.41 -11.57 2.63
N VAL A 268 6.50 -11.66 3.39
CA VAL A 268 6.90 -10.59 4.33
C VAL A 268 8.23 -9.92 4.00
N GLY A 269 8.71 -10.06 2.77
CA GLY A 269 10.06 -9.62 2.38
C GLY A 269 11.16 -10.53 2.95
N ASP A 270 12.41 -10.09 2.84
CA ASP A 270 13.61 -10.83 3.26
C ASP A 270 13.94 -10.51 4.73
N VAL A 271 13.33 -11.28 5.64
CA VAL A 271 13.45 -11.08 7.10
C VAL A 271 14.85 -11.46 7.61
N ASN A 272 15.74 -12.01 6.77
CA ASN A 272 17.08 -12.46 7.16
C ASN A 272 18.26 -12.00 6.27
N ASP A 273 18.08 -11.06 5.33
CA ASP A 273 19.09 -10.56 4.37
C ASP A 273 19.88 -11.70 3.69
N ASP A 274 19.18 -12.70 3.12
CA ASP A 274 19.81 -13.73 2.26
C ASP A 274 19.37 -13.73 0.79
N GLY A 275 18.49 -12.81 0.43
CA GLY A 275 18.02 -12.50 -0.92
C GLY A 275 16.83 -13.33 -1.37
N TYR A 276 15.95 -13.77 -0.45
CA TYR A 276 14.73 -14.49 -0.77
C TYR A 276 13.59 -13.99 0.13
N ASP A 277 12.41 -13.75 -0.43
CA ASP A 277 11.29 -13.33 0.41
C ASP A 277 10.75 -14.49 1.26
N ASP A 278 10.30 -14.16 2.47
CA ASP A 278 9.88 -15.13 3.47
C ASP A 278 8.37 -15.21 3.60
N VAL A 279 7.87 -16.31 4.19
CA VAL A 279 6.44 -16.54 4.38
C VAL A 279 6.08 -16.64 5.86
N VAL A 280 5.14 -15.80 6.31
CA VAL A 280 4.55 -15.88 7.65
C VAL A 280 3.14 -16.47 7.58
N VAL A 281 2.82 -17.38 8.51
CA VAL A 281 1.50 -18.01 8.61
C VAL A 281 0.94 -17.94 10.03
N GLY A 282 -0.33 -17.54 10.14
CA GLY A 282 -1.08 -17.46 11.39
C GLY A 282 -1.92 -18.71 11.69
N ALA A 283 -2.01 -19.07 12.98
CA ALA A 283 -2.86 -20.14 13.50
C ALA A 283 -3.51 -19.71 14.83
N PRO A 284 -4.58 -18.88 14.81
CA PRO A 284 -5.10 -18.20 15.99
C PRO A 284 -5.77 -19.14 17.01
N GLY A 285 -6.16 -20.34 16.60
CA GLY A 285 -6.68 -21.38 17.51
C GLY A 285 -5.59 -22.23 18.17
N TYR A 286 -4.30 -21.94 17.95
CA TYR A 286 -3.21 -22.75 18.49
C TYR A 286 -3.22 -22.86 20.02
N GLU A 287 -2.89 -24.07 20.50
CA GLU A 287 -2.79 -24.42 21.92
C GLU A 287 -1.48 -25.10 22.27
N THR A 288 -0.76 -24.57 23.27
CA THR A 288 0.35 -25.31 23.91
C THR A 288 -0.12 -26.58 24.63
N ASN A 289 -1.40 -26.64 25.00
CA ASN A 289 -2.06 -27.81 25.59
C ASN A 289 -3.55 -27.79 25.24
N ILE A 290 -3.96 -28.65 24.32
CA ILE A 290 -5.33 -28.78 23.78
C ILE A 290 -6.45 -29.06 24.82
N ASN A 291 -6.12 -29.21 26.10
CA ASN A 291 -7.10 -29.39 27.18
C ASN A 291 -7.41 -28.09 27.93
N ASP A 292 -6.68 -27.01 27.64
CA ASP A 292 -6.80 -25.75 28.39
C ASP A 292 -7.80 -24.77 27.72
N ASP A 293 -8.07 -24.92 26.42
CA ASP A 293 -9.12 -24.19 25.65
C ASP A 293 -8.98 -22.66 25.83
N LEU A 294 -7.76 -22.19 25.53
CA LEU A 294 -7.28 -20.83 25.68
C LEU A 294 -7.13 -20.08 24.36
N ASN A 295 -7.17 -20.71 23.17
CA ASN A 295 -6.94 -20.07 21.86
C ASN A 295 -5.79 -19.05 21.90
N LYS A 296 -4.60 -19.54 22.25
CA LYS A 296 -3.42 -18.67 22.47
C LYS A 296 -2.99 -17.99 21.17
N GLY A 297 -3.07 -18.77 20.08
CA GLY A 297 -2.60 -18.37 18.77
C GLY A 297 -1.09 -18.58 18.61
N LEU A 298 -0.67 -18.55 17.35
CA LEU A 298 0.68 -18.84 16.89
C LEU A 298 0.92 -18.07 15.59
N VAL A 299 2.10 -17.50 15.45
CA VAL A 299 2.69 -17.13 14.16
C VAL A 299 3.89 -18.02 13.86
N SER A 300 4.16 -18.30 12.60
CA SER A 300 5.28 -19.13 12.16
C SER A 300 5.89 -18.59 10.88
N LEU A 301 7.20 -18.35 10.91
CA LEU A 301 8.02 -17.84 9.81
C LEU A 301 8.73 -19.00 9.10
N TYR A 302 8.66 -19.01 7.78
CA TYR A 302 9.25 -19.99 6.89
C TYR A 302 10.16 -19.26 5.90
N LEU A 303 11.47 -19.40 6.11
CA LEU A 303 12.43 -18.64 5.29
C LEU A 303 12.45 -19.15 3.84
N GLY A 304 12.57 -18.21 2.91
CA GLY A 304 12.63 -18.42 1.47
C GLY A 304 13.84 -19.25 1.03
N SER A 305 13.83 -19.64 -0.25
CA SER A 305 15.01 -20.19 -0.94
C SER A 305 14.70 -20.39 -2.42
N ALA A 306 15.75 -20.53 -3.24
CA ALA A 306 15.66 -20.95 -4.65
C ALA A 306 14.94 -22.30 -4.95
N THR A 307 14.39 -22.99 -3.92
CA THR A 307 13.51 -24.16 -4.07
C THR A 307 12.20 -24.04 -3.27
N GLY A 308 11.83 -22.82 -2.86
CA GLY A 308 10.78 -22.52 -1.88
C GLY A 308 11.21 -22.83 -0.44
N PRO A 309 10.34 -22.54 0.56
CA PRO A 309 10.71 -22.65 1.96
C PRO A 309 10.91 -24.08 2.49
N SER A 310 11.49 -24.18 3.67
CA SER A 310 11.45 -25.41 4.49
C SER A 310 10.01 -25.73 4.91
N THR A 311 9.62 -27.01 5.06
CA THR A 311 8.32 -27.39 5.68
C THR A 311 8.35 -27.39 7.21
N THR A 312 9.52 -27.11 7.81
CA THR A 312 9.67 -26.81 9.23
C THR A 312 9.92 -25.31 9.36
N ALA A 313 9.10 -24.62 10.16
CA ALA A 313 9.27 -23.20 10.45
C ALA A 313 10.66 -22.91 11.03
N SER A 314 11.27 -21.81 10.59
CA SER A 314 12.55 -21.34 11.10
C SER A 314 12.38 -20.65 12.45
N TRP A 315 11.27 -19.93 12.63
CA TRP A 315 10.92 -19.19 13.83
C TRP A 315 9.39 -19.24 14.08
N SER A 316 8.98 -19.04 15.34
CA SER A 316 7.56 -18.95 15.74
C SER A 316 7.40 -18.33 17.13
N ASP A 317 6.36 -17.51 17.34
CA ASP A 317 5.88 -17.12 18.68
C ASP A 317 4.44 -17.56 18.96
N VAL A 318 4.13 -17.73 20.25
CA VAL A 318 2.86 -18.20 20.80
C VAL A 318 2.31 -17.16 21.78
N GLY A 319 1.20 -16.52 21.40
CA GLY A 319 0.57 -15.45 22.19
C GLY A 319 0.13 -15.87 23.59
N PRO A 320 -0.26 -14.94 24.48
CA PRO A 320 -0.78 -15.25 25.82
C PRO A 320 -2.11 -16.06 25.79
N ALA A 321 -2.80 -16.19 26.93
CA ALA A 321 -4.10 -16.85 26.94
C ALA A 321 -5.17 -15.95 26.31
N PHE A 322 -6.02 -16.51 25.45
CA PHE A 322 -7.14 -15.90 24.74
C PHE A 322 -6.79 -14.87 23.65
N SER A 323 -5.49 -14.58 23.43
CA SER A 323 -5.03 -13.56 22.48
C SER A 323 -5.41 -13.82 21.03
N GLN A 324 -5.46 -15.08 20.58
CA GLN A 324 -5.62 -15.43 19.17
C GLN A 324 -4.53 -14.80 18.28
N LEU A 325 -3.27 -14.85 18.71
CA LEU A 325 -2.12 -14.35 17.93
C LEU A 325 -2.07 -15.03 16.56
N GLY A 326 -1.79 -14.26 15.50
CA GLY A 326 -1.82 -14.75 14.12
C GLY A 326 -3.24 -14.84 13.58
N TRP A 327 -4.15 -13.97 14.04
CA TRP A 327 -5.47 -13.80 13.43
C TRP A 327 -5.40 -13.05 12.08
N SER A 328 -4.49 -12.09 12.03
CA SER A 328 -3.98 -11.39 10.85
C SER A 328 -2.46 -11.32 10.96
N VAL A 329 -1.78 -11.31 9.82
CA VAL A 329 -0.33 -11.09 9.67
C VAL A 329 -0.12 -10.29 8.38
N ALA A 330 0.91 -9.46 8.33
CA ALA A 330 1.31 -8.73 7.12
C ALA A 330 2.81 -8.41 7.18
N ALA A 331 3.41 -8.20 6.01
CA ALA A 331 4.67 -7.45 5.90
C ALA A 331 4.52 -6.10 6.61
N ALA A 332 5.57 -5.63 7.27
CA ALA A 332 5.66 -4.26 7.77
C ALA A 332 6.65 -3.41 6.95
N GLY A 333 7.48 -4.04 6.10
CA GLY A 333 8.65 -3.40 5.49
C GLY A 333 9.79 -3.31 6.50
N ASP A 334 10.85 -2.56 6.19
CA ASP A 334 11.93 -2.27 7.15
C ASP A 334 11.49 -1.05 7.98
N VAL A 335 10.87 -1.30 9.15
CA VAL A 335 10.32 -0.21 9.98
C VAL A 335 11.41 0.53 10.76
N ASN A 336 12.68 0.13 10.62
CA ASN A 336 13.78 0.59 11.45
C ASN A 336 15.08 0.99 10.70
N ASP A 337 15.14 0.82 9.38
CA ASP A 337 16.29 1.04 8.47
C ASP A 337 17.56 0.29 8.96
N ASP A 338 17.43 -1.00 9.29
CA ASP A 338 18.58 -1.87 9.58
C ASP A 338 18.92 -2.90 8.50
N GLY A 339 18.11 -2.97 7.44
CA GLY A 339 18.31 -3.77 6.24
C GLY A 339 17.66 -5.16 6.27
N TYR A 340 16.70 -5.39 7.16
CA TYR A 340 15.90 -6.60 7.25
C TYR A 340 14.42 -6.24 7.17
N ASP A 341 13.63 -7.00 6.42
CA ASP A 341 12.18 -6.78 6.42
C ASP A 341 11.54 -7.26 7.74
N ASP A 342 10.59 -6.48 8.25
CA ASP A 342 9.87 -6.73 9.49
C ASP A 342 8.43 -7.21 9.22
N PHE A 343 7.76 -7.77 10.24
CA PHE A 343 6.35 -8.15 10.13
C PHE A 343 5.53 -7.90 11.39
N VAL A 344 4.23 -7.67 11.18
CA VAL A 344 3.24 -7.43 12.23
C VAL A 344 2.22 -8.56 12.34
N ALA A 345 1.78 -8.84 13.56
CA ALA A 345 0.78 -9.86 13.87
C ALA A 345 -0.35 -9.34 14.77
N GLY A 346 -1.59 -9.57 14.34
CA GLY A 346 -2.80 -9.22 15.08
C GLY A 346 -3.23 -10.29 16.08
N ALA A 347 -3.79 -9.83 17.21
CA ALA A 347 -4.28 -10.65 18.32
C ALA A 347 -5.56 -10.04 18.94
N PRO A 348 -6.73 -10.13 18.27
CA PRO A 348 -7.93 -9.41 18.64
C PRO A 348 -8.59 -9.89 19.94
N GLY A 349 -8.25 -11.09 20.42
CA GLY A 349 -8.72 -11.59 21.72
C GLY A 349 -7.88 -11.16 22.91
N TYR A 350 -6.78 -10.42 22.70
CA TYR A 350 -5.86 -10.02 23.76
C TYR A 350 -6.56 -9.19 24.86
N THR A 351 -6.05 -9.32 26.09
CA THR A 351 -6.68 -8.81 27.33
C THR A 351 -5.61 -8.51 28.39
N ASN A 352 -5.45 -7.24 28.77
CA ASN A 352 -4.47 -6.73 29.73
C ASN A 352 -5.07 -5.69 30.70
N GLY A 353 -6.28 -5.95 31.18
CA GLY A 353 -7.01 -5.05 32.08
C GLY A 353 -8.33 -4.63 31.49
N HIS A 354 -8.43 -4.61 30.16
CA HIS A 354 -9.66 -4.55 29.41
C HIS A 354 -9.92 -5.88 28.68
N GLY A 355 -11.18 -6.31 28.64
CA GLY A 355 -11.54 -7.62 28.06
C GLY A 355 -11.73 -7.52 26.55
N GLU A 356 -11.04 -8.36 25.77
CA GLU A 356 -11.08 -8.34 24.29
C GLU A 356 -10.72 -6.94 23.71
N GLU A 357 -9.75 -6.26 24.33
CA GLU A 357 -9.23 -5.00 23.80
C GLU A 357 -8.45 -5.21 22.50
N GLY A 358 -7.77 -6.36 22.40
CA GLY A 358 -6.93 -6.70 21.26
C GLY A 358 -5.55 -6.05 21.32
N ALA A 359 -4.61 -6.62 20.58
CA ALA A 359 -3.24 -6.14 20.49
C ALA A 359 -2.66 -6.38 19.09
N VAL A 360 -1.62 -5.62 18.77
CA VAL A 360 -0.69 -5.85 17.66
C VAL A 360 0.71 -6.09 18.22
N PHE A 361 1.47 -6.95 17.56
CA PHE A 361 2.86 -7.26 17.88
C PHE A 361 3.71 -7.05 16.63
N LEU A 362 4.81 -6.31 16.77
CA LEU A 362 5.85 -6.15 15.75
C LEU A 362 7.02 -7.08 16.10
N TYR A 363 7.56 -7.75 15.10
CA TYR A 363 8.79 -8.54 15.18
C TYR A 363 9.77 -7.99 14.17
N LEU A 364 10.94 -7.55 14.67
CA LEU A 364 11.99 -7.08 13.79
C LEU A 364 12.75 -8.26 13.17
N GLY A 365 13.21 -8.07 11.94
CA GLY A 365 14.03 -9.05 11.21
C GLY A 365 15.41 -9.30 11.82
N GLY A 366 16.22 -10.13 11.15
CA GLY A 366 17.62 -10.30 11.48
C GLY A 366 18.20 -11.70 11.24
N ASP A 367 19.51 -11.79 11.02
CA ASP A 367 20.25 -13.06 10.81
C ASP A 367 20.41 -13.87 12.12
N PRO A 368 19.94 -15.13 12.22
CA PRO A 368 19.28 -15.93 11.16
C PRO A 368 17.74 -15.93 11.23
N THR A 369 17.16 -15.32 12.27
CA THR A 369 15.71 -15.19 12.50
C THR A 369 15.45 -14.02 13.47
N PRO A 370 14.22 -13.46 13.50
CA PRO A 370 13.76 -12.52 14.52
C PRO A 370 14.03 -12.88 15.99
N ALA A 371 13.90 -11.87 16.85
CA ALA A 371 13.90 -12.05 18.31
C ALA A 371 12.79 -12.99 18.80
N ALA A 372 12.97 -13.58 19.99
CA ALA A 372 12.02 -14.56 20.54
C ALA A 372 10.84 -13.93 21.32
N ASP A 373 10.96 -12.66 21.69
CA ASP A 373 9.91 -11.82 22.26
C ASP A 373 9.66 -10.70 21.23
N PRO A 374 8.43 -10.18 21.07
CA PRO A 374 8.15 -9.06 20.16
C PRO A 374 8.87 -7.79 20.58
N ASP A 375 9.36 -7.03 19.60
CA ASP A 375 10.16 -5.82 19.80
C ASP A 375 9.29 -4.60 20.16
N TRP A 376 8.07 -4.55 19.64
CA TRP A 376 7.06 -3.55 19.98
C TRP A 376 5.66 -4.15 20.08
N THR A 377 4.77 -3.51 20.85
CA THR A 377 3.40 -3.98 21.11
C THR A 377 2.50 -2.79 21.44
N TYR A 378 1.27 -2.79 20.90
CA TYR A 378 0.25 -1.79 21.23
C TYR A 378 -1.10 -2.46 21.50
N GLU A 379 -1.84 -1.91 22.46
CA GLU A 379 -3.14 -2.38 22.95
C GLU A 379 -4.20 -1.26 22.90
N ALA A 380 -5.49 -1.61 22.81
CA ALA A 380 -6.53 -0.61 22.53
C ALA A 380 -6.99 0.22 23.75
N ASP A 381 -6.60 -0.17 24.98
CA ASP A 381 -7.07 0.38 26.26
C ASP A 381 -8.61 0.46 26.36
N GLN A 382 -9.33 -0.50 25.74
CA GLN A 382 -10.79 -0.45 25.66
C GLN A 382 -11.47 -1.83 25.49
N ASP A 383 -12.37 -2.16 26.43
CA ASP A 383 -13.15 -3.41 26.44
C ASP A 383 -13.85 -3.68 25.09
N GLY A 384 -13.53 -4.77 24.41
CA GLY A 384 -14.19 -5.23 23.19
C GLY A 384 -13.94 -4.33 21.97
N ALA A 385 -12.77 -3.69 21.89
CA ALA A 385 -12.32 -2.94 20.71
C ALA A 385 -11.78 -3.86 19.60
N VAL A 386 -11.27 -5.04 19.96
CA VAL A 386 -10.68 -6.07 19.08
C VAL A 386 -9.61 -5.53 18.10
N LEU A 387 -8.70 -4.71 18.62
CA LEU A 387 -7.52 -4.25 17.88
C LEU A 387 -6.67 -5.43 17.38
N GLY A 388 -6.12 -5.31 16.17
CA GLY A 388 -5.43 -6.41 15.52
C GLY A 388 -6.41 -7.44 14.93
N THR A 389 -7.66 -7.05 14.65
CA THR A 389 -8.54 -7.83 13.76
C THR A 389 -7.95 -7.90 12.35
N ASP A 390 -7.18 -6.88 11.98
CA ASP A 390 -6.51 -6.72 10.69
C ASP A 390 -5.25 -5.84 10.87
N VAL A 391 -4.22 -6.08 10.05
CA VAL A 391 -2.95 -5.35 10.03
C VAL A 391 -2.46 -5.27 8.58
N ALA A 392 -1.75 -4.20 8.22
CA ALA A 392 -1.11 -4.05 6.91
C ALA A 392 0.11 -3.13 7.01
N GLY A 393 1.23 -3.49 6.38
CA GLY A 393 2.27 -2.53 6.02
C GLY A 393 1.74 -1.52 5.00
N LEU A 394 2.30 -0.32 5.02
CA LEU A 394 1.94 0.79 4.14
C LEU A 394 3.12 1.31 3.32
N GLY A 395 4.33 0.82 3.57
CA GLY A 395 5.58 1.45 3.17
C GLY A 395 5.82 2.77 3.94
N ASP A 396 6.88 3.49 3.60
CA ASP A 396 7.11 4.87 4.06
C ASP A 396 5.99 5.81 3.54
N VAL A 397 4.98 6.09 4.38
CA VAL A 397 3.86 6.97 4.01
C VAL A 397 4.14 8.44 4.28
N ASN A 398 5.21 8.73 5.02
CA ASN A 398 5.50 10.06 5.53
C ASN A 398 6.75 10.71 4.86
N GLY A 399 7.54 9.92 4.13
CA GLY A 399 8.73 10.33 3.40
C GLY A 399 9.96 10.50 4.29
N ASP A 400 10.10 9.70 5.36
CA ASP A 400 11.25 9.76 6.29
C ASP A 400 12.21 8.55 6.26
N GLU A 401 12.11 7.71 5.23
CA GLU A 401 12.97 6.55 4.93
C GLU A 401 12.72 5.33 5.84
N TYR A 402 11.62 5.28 6.61
CA TYR A 402 11.20 4.13 7.43
C TYR A 402 9.82 3.61 6.99
N ASP A 403 9.61 2.30 6.95
CA ASP A 403 8.30 1.76 6.59
C ASP A 403 7.27 1.84 7.75
N ASP A 404 6.04 2.17 7.38
CA ASP A 404 4.92 2.44 8.30
C ASP A 404 3.85 1.33 8.23
N PHE A 405 3.00 1.21 9.25
CA PHE A 405 1.92 0.20 9.24
C PHE A 405 0.59 0.65 9.88
N ALA A 406 -0.51 0.03 9.42
CA ALA A 406 -1.88 0.22 9.90
C ALA A 406 -2.40 -0.96 10.71
N VAL A 407 -3.30 -0.67 11.67
CA VAL A 407 -3.97 -1.66 12.53
C VAL A 407 -5.45 -1.36 12.68
N GLY A 408 -6.29 -2.39 12.48
CA GLY A 408 -7.74 -2.32 12.57
C GLY A 408 -8.32 -2.67 13.94
N ALA A 409 -9.28 -1.88 14.42
CA ALA A 409 -10.09 -2.13 15.62
C ALA A 409 -11.60 -1.89 15.32
N PRO A 410 -12.27 -2.81 14.60
CA PRO A 410 -13.59 -2.57 14.03
C PRO A 410 -14.74 -2.40 15.02
N LEU A 411 -14.55 -2.80 16.29
CA LEU A 411 -15.56 -2.65 17.34
C LEU A 411 -15.22 -1.53 18.34
N PHE A 412 -14.17 -0.74 18.07
CA PHE A 412 -13.79 0.41 18.88
C PHE A 412 -14.97 1.38 19.03
N LYS A 413 -15.28 1.73 20.28
CA LYS A 413 -16.38 2.61 20.63
C LYS A 413 -15.94 4.06 20.62
N VAL A 414 -16.75 4.91 20.01
CA VAL A 414 -16.63 6.36 20.13
C VAL A 414 -17.91 6.85 20.80
N THR A 415 -17.78 7.32 22.04
CA THR A 415 -18.89 7.48 22.99
C THR A 415 -19.54 6.12 23.31
N ALA A 416 -20.81 5.89 22.97
CA ALA A 416 -21.51 4.62 23.21
C ALA A 416 -21.51 3.67 22.01
N ASP A 417 -21.29 4.19 20.80
CA ASP A 417 -21.50 3.46 19.55
C ASP A 417 -20.19 2.82 19.05
N LYS A 418 -20.27 1.55 18.63
CA LYS A 418 -19.16 0.81 18.00
C LYS A 418 -18.98 1.27 16.56
N VAL A 419 -18.31 2.39 16.35
CA VAL A 419 -18.10 2.94 15.00
C VAL A 419 -16.84 2.42 14.31
N GLY A 420 -15.98 1.70 15.03
CA GLY A 420 -14.71 1.21 14.52
C GLY A 420 -13.64 2.30 14.41
N ARG A 421 -12.38 1.88 14.40
CA ARG A 421 -11.20 2.75 14.32
C ARG A 421 -10.06 2.04 13.61
N ILE A 422 -9.24 2.82 12.91
CA ILE A 422 -7.91 2.43 12.46
C ILE A 422 -6.86 3.27 13.20
N PHE A 423 -5.66 2.72 13.32
CA PHE A 423 -4.47 3.35 13.85
C PHE A 423 -3.34 3.16 12.84
N VAL A 424 -2.53 4.19 12.62
CA VAL A 424 -1.28 4.10 11.84
C VAL A 424 -0.14 4.49 12.77
N PHE A 425 0.96 3.75 12.67
CA PHE A 425 2.18 3.94 13.43
C PHE A 425 3.31 4.13 12.44
N TYR A 426 4.14 5.15 12.67
CA TYR A 426 5.30 5.37 11.81
C TYR A 426 6.52 4.60 12.30
N GLY A 427 7.33 4.15 11.34
CA GLY A 427 8.63 3.54 11.57
C GLY A 427 9.62 4.51 12.21
N SER A 428 10.71 3.99 12.76
CA SER A 428 11.90 4.77 13.13
C SER A 428 13.05 3.85 13.52
N ALA A 429 14.28 4.37 13.51
CA ALA A 429 15.48 3.64 14.00
C ALA A 429 15.46 3.21 15.48
N ASP A 430 14.48 3.63 16.29
CA ASP A 430 14.23 3.12 17.66
C ASP A 430 12.93 2.25 17.73
N GLY A 431 12.32 1.94 16.58
CA GLY A 431 10.99 1.35 16.43
C GLY A 431 9.84 2.38 16.52
N PRO A 432 8.57 1.95 16.37
CA PRO A 432 7.41 2.85 16.41
C PRO A 432 7.16 3.48 17.79
N ALA A 433 6.48 4.64 17.80
CA ALA A 433 6.11 5.33 19.03
C ALA A 433 4.95 4.64 19.80
N ASP A 434 4.88 4.88 21.12
CA ASP A 434 3.77 4.40 21.97
C ASP A 434 2.39 4.99 21.56
N ASP A 435 2.38 6.22 21.01
CA ASP A 435 1.18 6.94 20.58
C ASP A 435 1.03 6.85 19.04
N PRO A 436 -0.13 6.46 18.48
CA PRO A 436 -0.35 6.40 17.03
C PRO A 436 -0.19 7.77 16.35
N ASP A 437 0.27 7.75 15.10
CA ASP A 437 0.55 8.94 14.31
C ASP A 437 -0.67 9.46 13.56
N PHE A 438 -1.45 8.55 12.98
CA PHE A 438 -2.77 8.85 12.44
C PHE A 438 -3.85 7.91 13.00
N THR A 439 -5.08 8.42 13.13
CA THR A 439 -6.26 7.60 13.43
C THR A 439 -7.48 8.11 12.66
N ALA A 440 -8.28 7.18 12.13
CA ALA A 440 -9.59 7.47 11.55
C ALA A 440 -10.66 6.57 12.17
N LYS A 441 -11.94 6.94 12.01
CA LYS A 441 -13.08 6.22 12.58
C LYS A 441 -14.25 6.17 11.61
N GLY A 442 -15.09 5.16 11.75
CA GLY A 442 -16.34 5.08 10.98
C GLY A 442 -17.37 6.13 11.40
N THR A 443 -18.37 6.29 10.56
CA THR A 443 -19.57 7.11 10.80
C THR A 443 -20.74 6.34 11.40
N ASP A 444 -20.72 5.01 11.21
CA ASP A 444 -21.87 4.14 11.39
C ASP A 444 -21.72 3.28 12.63
N ALA A 445 -22.73 3.28 13.51
CA ALA A 445 -22.79 2.34 14.62
C ALA A 445 -22.90 0.89 14.10
N ASP A 446 -22.04 0.01 14.61
CA ASP A 446 -21.86 -1.38 14.19
C ASP A 446 -21.44 -1.53 12.70
N GLY A 447 -20.85 -0.49 12.09
CA GLY A 447 -20.41 -0.50 10.68
C GLY A 447 -19.12 -1.27 10.38
N GLU A 448 -18.40 -1.75 11.41
CA GLU A 448 -17.14 -2.50 11.30
C GLU A 448 -16.03 -1.76 10.52
N PHE A 449 -15.94 -0.43 10.62
CA PHE A 449 -14.88 0.36 9.99
C PHE A 449 -13.49 0.00 10.56
N GLY A 450 -12.53 -0.30 9.69
CA GLY A 450 -11.22 -0.81 10.11
C GLY A 450 -11.25 -2.31 10.41
N LYS A 451 -12.21 -3.06 9.85
CA LYS A 451 -12.14 -4.53 9.80
C LYS A 451 -11.18 -5.01 8.73
N ARG A 452 -10.87 -4.13 7.77
CA ARG A 452 -9.80 -4.27 6.79
C ARG A 452 -9.02 -2.98 6.66
N VAL A 453 -7.71 -3.10 6.54
CA VAL A 453 -6.78 -2.02 6.21
C VAL A 453 -5.79 -2.52 5.16
N ALA A 454 -5.38 -1.66 4.24
CA ALA A 454 -4.33 -1.98 3.26
C ALA A 454 -3.62 -0.70 2.80
N ALA A 455 -2.38 -0.85 2.35
CA ALA A 455 -1.74 0.15 1.51
C ALA A 455 -2.65 0.44 0.29
N GLY A 456 -2.84 1.71 -0.01
CA GLY A 456 -3.31 2.14 -1.33
C GLY A 456 -2.17 2.26 -2.34
N TRP A 457 -0.91 2.32 -1.87
CA TRP A 457 0.23 2.84 -2.64
C TRP A 457 -0.09 4.25 -3.17
N ASP A 458 0.52 4.74 -4.24
CA ASP A 458 0.26 6.11 -4.72
C ASP A 458 -0.80 6.12 -5.85
N ILE A 459 -2.07 5.95 -5.44
CA ILE A 459 -3.25 5.90 -6.34
C ILE A 459 -3.37 7.19 -7.17
N ASN A 460 -2.81 8.29 -6.68
CA ASN A 460 -2.95 9.62 -7.27
C ASN A 460 -1.66 10.22 -7.86
N HIS A 461 -0.55 9.49 -7.75
CA HIS A 461 0.80 9.87 -8.16
C HIS A 461 1.21 11.27 -7.67
N ASP A 462 1.00 11.57 -6.38
CA ASP A 462 1.43 12.81 -5.73
C ASP A 462 2.69 12.70 -4.85
N ASP A 463 3.42 11.60 -4.97
CA ASP A 463 4.62 11.22 -4.20
C ASP A 463 4.29 10.97 -2.71
N ALA A 464 3.10 10.45 -2.40
CA ALA A 464 2.65 10.10 -1.05
C ALA A 464 1.73 8.86 -1.05
N SER A 465 2.05 7.86 -0.22
CA SER A 465 1.26 6.64 -0.11
C SER A 465 -0.12 6.89 0.49
N ASP A 466 -1.13 6.23 -0.10
CA ASP A 466 -2.54 6.28 0.29
C ASP A 466 -2.92 5.11 1.22
N LEU A 467 -4.07 5.23 1.89
CA LEU A 467 -4.57 4.24 2.85
C LEU A 467 -6.00 3.80 2.53
N LEU A 468 -6.21 2.49 2.43
CA LEU A 468 -7.52 1.87 2.19
C LEU A 468 -8.13 1.29 3.47
N VAL A 469 -9.46 1.36 3.58
CA VAL A 469 -10.19 0.85 4.75
C VAL A 469 -11.50 0.18 4.36
N GLY A 470 -11.70 -1.07 4.79
CA GLY A 470 -12.97 -1.79 4.66
C GLY A 470 -13.90 -1.60 5.86
N ALA A 471 -15.20 -1.52 5.57
CA ALA A 471 -16.28 -1.45 6.56
C ALA A 471 -17.48 -2.30 6.09
N PRO A 472 -17.39 -3.65 6.10
CA PRO A 472 -18.36 -4.52 5.43
C PRO A 472 -19.76 -4.52 6.06
N ALA A 473 -19.93 -3.93 7.25
CA ALA A 473 -21.24 -3.74 7.88
C ALA A 473 -21.80 -2.32 7.72
N HIS A 474 -21.11 -1.38 7.05
CA HIS A 474 -21.56 -0.01 6.81
C HIS A 474 -22.95 0.03 6.14
N GLU A 475 -23.88 0.84 6.68
CA GLU A 475 -25.32 0.82 6.39
C GLU A 475 -26.01 -0.57 6.33
N GLY A 476 -25.39 -1.64 6.83
CA GLY A 476 -25.83 -3.03 6.64
C GLY A 476 -25.65 -3.56 5.21
N LYS A 477 -24.74 -2.98 4.42
CA LYS A 477 -24.45 -3.30 3.02
C LYS A 477 -22.97 -3.54 2.76
N GLY A 478 -22.11 -2.73 3.39
CA GLY A 478 -20.67 -2.68 3.18
C GLY A 478 -20.21 -1.43 2.43
N ALA A 479 -19.01 -0.97 2.76
CA ALA A 479 -18.34 0.16 2.13
C ALA A 479 -16.81 -0.02 2.17
N ALA A 480 -16.13 0.66 1.24
CA ALA A 480 -14.69 0.84 1.22
C ALA A 480 -14.37 2.34 1.17
N PHE A 481 -13.28 2.76 1.81
CA PHE A 481 -12.83 4.15 1.92
C PHE A 481 -11.38 4.25 1.45
N ALA A 482 -11.02 5.37 0.81
CA ALA A 482 -9.63 5.73 0.55
C ALA A 482 -9.30 7.09 1.20
N TYR A 483 -8.17 7.12 1.91
CA TYR A 483 -7.58 8.28 2.52
C TYR A 483 -6.30 8.58 1.75
N TYR A 484 -6.30 9.64 0.93
CA TYR A 484 -5.09 10.00 0.20
C TYR A 484 -4.03 10.60 1.11
N GLY A 485 -2.78 10.31 0.80
CA GLY A 485 -1.60 10.93 1.38
C GLY A 485 -1.54 12.44 1.11
N ILE A 486 -0.54 13.09 1.69
CA ILE A 486 -0.31 14.53 1.59
C ILE A 486 1.21 14.70 1.55
N PRO A 487 1.81 14.92 0.36
CA PRO A 487 3.25 14.85 0.17
C PRO A 487 4.02 15.83 1.06
N THR A 488 5.02 15.29 1.76
CA THR A 488 5.87 16.06 2.66
C THR A 488 6.81 16.95 1.85
N THR A 489 6.50 18.26 1.83
CA THR A 489 7.27 19.26 1.06
C THR A 489 8.68 19.50 1.64
N THR A 490 9.59 18.56 1.40
CA THR A 490 10.99 18.61 1.83
C THR A 490 11.73 19.78 1.17
N THR A 491 11.74 20.91 1.88
CA THR A 491 12.35 22.17 1.43
C THR A 491 13.87 22.11 1.58
N THR A 492 14.53 21.40 0.65
CA THR A 492 15.99 21.24 0.60
C THR A 492 16.71 22.57 0.37
N THR A 493 16.97 23.29 1.47
CA THR A 493 17.65 24.60 1.47
C THR A 493 19.15 24.42 1.23
N THR A 494 19.53 24.22 -0.03
CA THR A 494 20.93 24.06 -0.44
C THR A 494 21.73 25.36 -0.23
N THR A 495 22.34 25.50 0.95
CA THR A 495 23.16 26.67 1.31
C THR A 495 24.55 26.58 0.68
N THR A 496 24.65 26.97 -0.59
CA THR A 496 25.92 26.98 -1.35
C THR A 496 26.90 28.03 -0.80
N THR A 497 27.73 27.64 0.18
CA THR A 497 28.74 28.53 0.79
C THR A 497 29.97 28.67 -0.11
N SER A 498 29.89 29.56 -1.11
CA SER A 498 31.02 29.87 -1.98
C SER A 498 32.09 30.73 -1.27
N THR A 499 33.15 30.08 -0.80
CA THR A 499 34.26 30.75 -0.10
C THR A 499 35.27 31.33 -1.08
N THR A 500 35.07 32.58 -1.50
CA THR A 500 35.99 33.25 -2.45
C THR A 500 37.31 33.64 -1.78
N THR A 501 38.38 32.87 -2.02
CA THR A 501 39.75 33.26 -1.65
C THR A 501 40.40 34.04 -2.78
N THR A 502 40.39 35.37 -2.68
CA THR A 502 41.01 36.25 -3.70
C THR A 502 42.54 36.13 -3.68
N THR A 503 43.10 35.47 -4.71
CA THR A 503 44.52 35.60 -5.05
C THR A 503 44.64 36.28 -6.41
N VAL A 504 45.41 37.36 -6.50
CA VAL A 504 45.40 38.25 -7.67
C VAL A 504 46.16 37.65 -8.85
N ALA A 505 45.42 37.18 -9.86
CA ALA A 505 45.85 37.07 -11.25
C ALA A 505 44.62 37.27 -12.17
N THR A 506 44.81 37.94 -13.31
CA THR A 506 43.73 38.43 -14.19
C THR A 506 42.87 37.32 -14.78
N SER A 507 41.55 37.42 -14.58
CA SER A 507 40.50 36.75 -15.36
C SER A 507 39.25 37.64 -15.36
N THR A 508 38.57 37.73 -16.50
CA THR A 508 37.34 38.52 -16.66
C THR A 508 36.15 37.58 -16.86
N THR A 509 35.26 37.56 -15.88
CA THR A 509 33.95 36.90 -15.96
C THR A 509 32.92 37.90 -16.47
N THR A 510 32.06 37.49 -17.41
CA THR A 510 30.96 38.33 -17.90
C THR A 510 29.64 37.62 -17.65
N THR A 511 28.84 38.14 -16.72
CA THR A 511 27.45 37.73 -16.51
C THR A 511 26.54 38.57 -17.39
N THR A 512 25.74 37.91 -18.24
CA THR A 512 24.64 38.55 -18.98
C THR A 512 23.35 38.36 -18.18
N ALA A 513 22.52 39.40 -18.07
CA ALA A 513 21.26 39.32 -17.34
C ALA A 513 20.32 38.30 -18.01
N GLY A 514 19.69 37.44 -17.19
CA GLY A 514 18.76 36.42 -17.64
C GLY A 514 17.39 36.98 -18.02
N THR A 515 16.62 36.18 -18.75
CA THR A 515 15.23 36.48 -19.13
C THR A 515 14.30 35.68 -18.23
N SER A 516 13.30 36.36 -17.63
CA SER A 516 12.19 35.71 -16.95
C SER A 516 10.93 35.82 -17.81
N THR A 517 10.21 34.72 -17.93
CA THR A 517 8.89 34.67 -18.59
C THR A 517 7.85 34.20 -17.59
N THR A 518 6.82 35.03 -17.39
CA THR A 518 5.68 34.72 -16.52
C THR A 518 4.47 34.37 -17.38
N SER A 519 3.84 33.24 -17.08
CA SER A 519 2.60 32.77 -17.69
C SER A 519 1.51 32.68 -16.62
N THR A 520 0.30 33.11 -16.96
CA THR A 520 -0.88 33.00 -16.08
C THR A 520 -2.05 32.40 -16.83
N THR A 521 -2.49 31.22 -16.41
CA THR A 521 -3.66 30.50 -16.94
C THR A 521 -4.43 29.93 -15.75
N GLY A 522 -5.75 30.13 -15.72
CA GLY A 522 -6.61 29.50 -14.69
C GLY A 522 -6.40 29.95 -13.24
N GLY A 523 -5.65 31.03 -12.99
CA GLY A 523 -5.33 31.49 -11.62
C GLY A 523 -4.03 30.94 -11.04
N SER A 524 -3.38 30.00 -11.74
CA SER A 524 -1.99 29.63 -11.45
C SER A 524 -1.02 30.57 -12.16
N THR A 525 0.05 30.95 -11.47
CA THR A 525 1.16 31.74 -12.03
C THR A 525 2.42 30.91 -12.07
N THR A 526 2.94 30.67 -13.28
CA THR A 526 4.23 30.00 -13.48
C THR A 526 5.27 31.06 -13.87
N THR A 527 6.37 31.13 -13.13
CA THR A 527 7.52 31.97 -13.50
C THR A 527 8.72 31.09 -13.79
N THR A 528 9.18 31.12 -15.04
CA THR A 528 10.41 30.45 -15.46
C THR A 528 11.52 31.49 -15.57
N SER A 529 12.64 31.26 -14.89
CA SER A 529 13.84 32.09 -14.99
C SER A 529 15.00 31.28 -15.54
N THR A 530 15.69 31.81 -16.55
CA THR A 530 16.88 31.19 -17.14
C THR A 530 18.11 32.03 -16.90
N VAL A 531 19.14 31.42 -16.32
CA VAL A 531 20.44 32.07 -16.06
C VAL A 531 21.51 31.34 -16.86
N THR A 532 22.18 32.07 -17.76
CA THR A 532 23.26 31.54 -18.59
C THR A 532 24.60 32.11 -18.13
N THR A 533 25.48 31.25 -17.61
CA THR A 533 26.85 31.64 -17.24
C THR A 533 27.84 31.18 -18.32
N SER A 534 28.72 32.08 -18.75
CA SER A 534 29.80 31.76 -19.71
C SER A 534 31.16 32.17 -19.13
N THR A 535 32.09 31.22 -19.09
CA THR A 535 33.43 31.43 -18.53
C THR A 535 34.48 31.32 -19.63
N THR A 536 35.26 32.38 -19.85
CA THR A 536 36.27 32.44 -20.93
C THR A 536 37.67 32.53 -20.35
N THR A 537 38.40 31.42 -20.36
CA THR A 537 39.78 31.36 -19.83
C THR A 537 40.80 31.66 -20.93
N THR A 538 41.58 32.74 -20.79
CA THR A 538 42.70 33.05 -21.70
C THR A 538 44.04 32.88 -20.98
N THR A 539 44.86 31.97 -21.48
CA THR A 539 46.26 31.78 -21.06
C THR A 539 47.20 32.34 -22.12
N ASP A 540 48.12 33.21 -21.72
CA ASP A 540 49.16 33.74 -22.61
C ASP A 540 50.42 32.85 -22.61
N ALA A 541 51.23 32.98 -23.66
CA ALA A 541 52.49 32.29 -23.92
C ALA A 541 52.45 30.82 -24.42
N GLY A 542 51.82 30.61 -25.57
CA GLY A 542 52.62 30.14 -26.72
C GLY A 542 52.77 28.65 -27.02
N THR A 543 51.69 27.86 -27.06
CA THR A 543 51.54 26.77 -28.06
C THR A 543 50.06 26.37 -28.22
N THR A 544 49.59 26.22 -29.47
CA THR A 544 48.30 25.61 -29.89
C THR A 544 47.07 25.83 -29.00
N THR A 545 46.23 26.78 -29.39
CA THR A 545 44.94 27.06 -28.73
C THR A 545 43.89 25.98 -29.02
N THR A 546 43.30 25.41 -27.97
CA THR A 546 41.99 24.73 -28.00
C THR A 546 41.01 25.54 -27.17
N THR A 547 39.93 26.04 -27.79
CA THR A 547 38.85 26.73 -27.08
C THR A 547 37.85 25.71 -26.56
N SER A 548 37.78 25.53 -25.24
CA SER A 548 36.68 24.81 -24.59
C SER A 548 35.73 25.86 -23.98
N SER A 549 34.49 25.87 -24.45
CA SER A 549 33.41 26.67 -23.87
C SER A 549 32.44 25.71 -23.18
N SER A 550 32.29 25.85 -21.87
CA SER A 550 31.25 25.15 -21.10
C SER A 550 30.10 26.12 -20.82
N THR A 551 28.93 25.82 -21.37
CA THR A 551 27.69 26.53 -21.04
C THR A 551 26.96 25.70 -20.01
N THR A 552 26.66 26.28 -18.85
CA THR A 552 25.76 25.69 -17.86
C THR A 552 24.47 26.49 -17.88
N THR A 553 23.36 25.80 -18.18
CA THR A 553 22.01 26.37 -18.14
C THR A 553 21.32 25.77 -16.92
N THR A 554 20.88 26.63 -16.00
CA THR A 554 20.01 26.24 -14.89
C THR A 554 18.63 26.82 -15.17
N THR A 555 17.61 25.96 -15.11
CA THR A 555 16.20 26.33 -15.26
C THR A 555 15.53 26.10 -13.92
N GLU A 556 15.03 27.16 -13.31
CA GLU A 556 14.18 27.07 -12.13
C GLU A 556 12.74 27.41 -12.52
N THR A 557 11.82 26.53 -12.14
CA THR A 557 10.37 26.69 -12.31
C THR A 557 9.77 26.78 -10.92
N SER A 558 9.00 27.84 -10.66
CA SER A 558 8.20 27.96 -9.46
C SER A 558 6.75 28.26 -9.84
N THR A 559 5.83 27.54 -9.21
CA THR A 559 4.39 27.59 -9.44
C THR A 559 3.73 28.07 -8.16
N THR A 560 2.85 29.05 -8.23
CA THR A 560 2.12 29.55 -7.06
C THR A 560 0.63 29.65 -7.38
N THR A 561 -0.18 28.94 -6.58
CA THR A 561 -1.64 29.03 -6.60
C THR A 561 -2.06 29.90 -5.43
N THR A 562 -2.89 30.92 -5.64
CA THR A 562 -3.27 31.86 -4.58
C THR A 562 -4.74 32.21 -4.64
N THR A 563 -5.47 31.87 -3.58
CA THR A 563 -6.91 32.14 -3.44
C THR A 563 -7.09 33.30 -2.46
N GLY A 564 -7.09 34.55 -2.95
CA GLY A 564 -7.15 35.75 -2.12
C GLY A 564 -7.69 36.99 -2.85
N ASP A 565 -8.30 37.91 -2.10
CA ASP A 565 -9.05 39.04 -2.66
C ASP A 565 -8.11 40.17 -3.15
N VAL A 566 -8.23 40.58 -4.41
CA VAL A 566 -7.28 41.49 -5.09
C VAL A 566 -7.84 42.90 -5.23
N THR A 567 -7.05 43.91 -4.85
CA THR A 567 -7.41 45.32 -5.08
C THR A 567 -6.40 46.02 -6.01
N THR A 568 -6.92 46.68 -7.05
CA THR A 568 -6.15 47.37 -8.07
C THR A 568 -6.52 48.85 -8.15
N THR A 569 -5.54 49.72 -8.30
CA THR A 569 -5.74 51.16 -8.59
C THR A 569 -4.81 51.62 -9.71
N THR A 570 -5.32 52.48 -10.58
CA THR A 570 -4.63 52.95 -11.79
C THR A 570 -4.65 54.47 -11.88
N ASP A 571 -3.48 55.05 -12.17
CA ASP A 571 -3.27 56.47 -12.46
C ASP A 571 -2.45 56.57 -13.77
N PRO A 572 -2.46 57.67 -14.54
CA PRO A 572 -1.78 57.74 -15.84
C PRO A 572 -0.27 57.49 -15.74
N GLY A 573 0.18 56.34 -16.26
CA GLY A 573 1.58 55.91 -16.23
C GLY A 573 1.98 55.06 -15.00
N THR A 574 1.04 54.72 -14.11
CA THR A 574 1.34 53.85 -12.96
C THR A 574 0.16 52.96 -12.55
N THR A 575 0.41 51.66 -12.47
CA THR A 575 -0.55 50.65 -11.97
C THR A 575 -0.08 50.13 -10.62
N THR A 576 -0.95 50.15 -9.61
CA THR A 576 -0.66 49.63 -8.27
C THR A 576 -1.64 48.52 -7.91
N THR A 577 -1.10 47.34 -7.61
CA THR A 577 -1.86 46.15 -7.19
C THR A 577 -1.46 45.79 -5.77
N THR A 578 -2.43 45.51 -4.89
CA THR A 578 -2.18 45.04 -3.53
C THR A 578 -2.88 43.71 -3.28
N VAL A 579 -2.11 42.74 -2.76
CA VAL A 579 -2.58 41.41 -2.33
C VAL A 579 -2.03 41.18 -0.92
N GLU A 580 -2.91 40.95 0.05
CA GLU A 580 -2.60 40.70 1.47
C GLU A 580 -1.47 41.59 2.06
N GLY A 581 -1.54 42.90 1.80
CA GLY A 581 -0.55 43.88 2.31
C GLY A 581 0.76 43.98 1.53
N THR A 582 0.98 43.13 0.53
CA THR A 582 2.09 43.25 -0.43
C THR A 582 1.67 44.13 -1.60
N THR A 583 2.39 45.22 -1.85
CA THR A 583 2.05 46.22 -2.88
C THR A 583 3.06 46.21 -4.02
N THR A 584 2.60 45.89 -5.23
CA THR A 584 3.39 45.95 -6.46
C THR A 584 2.99 47.17 -7.28
N THR A 585 3.98 47.98 -7.69
CA THR A 585 3.78 49.22 -8.45
C THR A 585 4.55 49.17 -9.77
N THR A 586 3.83 49.17 -10.90
CA THR A 586 4.42 49.15 -12.24
C THR A 586 4.33 50.55 -12.85
N THR A 587 5.48 51.12 -13.23
CA THR A 587 5.58 52.43 -13.90
C THR A 587 6.03 52.24 -15.34
N THR A 588 5.32 52.81 -16.31
CA THR A 588 5.73 52.78 -17.72
C THR A 588 6.49 54.06 -18.08
N VAL A 589 7.68 53.92 -18.65
CA VAL A 589 8.46 55.03 -19.23
C VAL A 589 8.32 54.93 -20.75
N PRO A 590 7.85 55.98 -21.45
CA PRO A 590 7.87 56.01 -22.91
C PRO A 590 9.31 55.95 -23.44
N GLY A 591 9.57 55.14 -24.46
CA GLY A 591 10.81 55.24 -25.23
C GLY A 591 10.81 56.51 -26.07
N ASP A 592 11.96 57.18 -26.17
CA ASP A 592 12.15 58.29 -27.12
C ASP A 592 12.18 57.72 -28.56
N ASP A 593 11.33 58.26 -29.42
CA ASP A 593 11.45 58.14 -30.87
C ASP A 593 12.53 59.13 -31.36
N ASP A 594 13.57 58.63 -32.02
CA ASP A 594 14.46 59.42 -32.88
C ASP A 594 15.19 58.47 -33.86
N ASP A 595 14.60 58.26 -35.03
CA ASP A 595 15.34 58.07 -36.29
C ASP A 595 14.41 58.37 -37.48
N ASP A 596 14.56 59.60 -37.99
CA ASP A 596 13.92 60.15 -39.19
C ASP A 596 14.77 59.79 -40.42
N ASP A 597 14.21 59.06 -41.39
CA ASP A 597 14.72 59.08 -42.77
C ASP A 597 13.60 58.71 -43.76
N THR A 598 12.87 59.74 -44.22
CA THR A 598 11.91 59.64 -45.32
C THR A 598 12.61 59.62 -46.69
N VAL A 599 12.25 58.70 -47.59
CA VAL A 599 12.50 58.84 -49.03
C VAL A 599 11.28 58.39 -49.83
N ASP A 600 10.93 59.19 -50.85
CA ASP A 600 9.67 59.17 -51.61
C ASP A 600 9.55 58.14 -52.75
N ASP A 601 8.29 57.98 -53.17
CA ASP A 601 7.74 57.93 -54.55
C ASP A 601 7.48 56.61 -55.35
N ASP A 602 6.34 56.70 -56.05
CA ASP A 602 5.89 56.09 -57.32
C ASP A 602 5.31 54.66 -57.42
N GLU A 603 3.97 54.61 -57.28
CA GLU A 603 2.97 54.25 -58.32
C GLU A 603 3.16 53.02 -59.27
N ALA A 604 2.31 52.00 -59.04
CA ALA A 604 1.33 51.34 -59.95
C ALA A 604 1.65 50.90 -61.41
N THR A 605 0.86 49.89 -61.87
CA THR A 605 0.63 49.41 -63.27
C THR A 605 1.74 48.58 -63.94
N ASP A 606 1.50 47.60 -64.83
CA ASP A 606 0.36 46.69 -65.13
C ASP A 606 0.88 45.57 -66.08
N ASP A 607 0.04 44.60 -66.41
CA ASP A 607 0.08 43.71 -67.61
C ASP A 607 1.23 42.68 -67.83
N ASP A 608 0.77 41.42 -67.92
CA ASP A 608 0.79 40.54 -69.10
C ASP A 608 1.50 39.17 -69.05
N ALA A 609 0.82 38.20 -69.66
CA ALA A 609 1.11 36.76 -69.65
C ALA A 609 1.85 36.29 -70.92
N VAL A 610 2.22 35.01 -70.94
CA VAL A 610 2.10 33.99 -72.03
C VAL A 610 2.89 32.76 -71.52
N ASP A 611 2.25 31.65 -71.12
CA ASP A 611 1.69 30.55 -71.93
C ASP A 611 2.75 29.76 -72.75
N ASP A 612 2.86 28.46 -72.48
CA ASP A 612 2.99 27.41 -73.51
C ASP A 612 2.88 26.01 -72.85
N ASP A 613 1.98 25.19 -73.41
CA ASP A 613 1.66 23.83 -72.99
C ASP A 613 2.80 22.82 -73.30
N ASP A 614 2.81 21.65 -72.63
CA ASP A 614 2.37 20.40 -73.29
C ASP A 614 2.29 19.19 -72.34
N ASP A 615 1.40 18.26 -72.69
CA ASP A 615 0.82 17.21 -71.84
C ASP A 615 1.21 15.77 -72.34
N VAL A 616 0.69 14.73 -71.68
CA VAL A 616 0.39 13.38 -72.22
C VAL A 616 1.44 12.23 -72.11
N SER A 617 1.28 11.46 -71.02
CA SER A 617 1.07 9.98 -70.98
C SER A 617 2.21 8.94 -70.96
N ILE A 618 1.77 7.68 -70.70
CA ILE A 618 2.46 6.55 -70.04
C ILE A 618 2.77 5.37 -71.05
N PRO A 619 3.18 4.13 -70.66
CA PRO A 619 4.38 3.42 -71.17
C PRO A 619 4.05 2.28 -72.20
N PRO A 620 4.97 1.37 -72.64
CA PRO A 620 5.32 0.15 -71.86
C PRO A 620 6.69 -0.57 -72.17
N SER A 621 7.04 -1.57 -71.32
CA SER A 621 7.78 -2.87 -71.48
C SER A 621 8.85 -3.19 -72.58
N SER A 622 9.69 -4.21 -72.26
CA SER A 622 10.51 -5.12 -73.16
C SER A 622 11.74 -4.53 -73.89
N ASP A 623 12.85 -5.24 -74.22
CA ASP A 623 13.45 -6.57 -73.90
C ASP A 623 14.89 -6.65 -74.50
N GLU A 624 15.66 -7.75 -74.26
CA GLU A 624 16.96 -8.18 -74.84
C GLU A 624 18.24 -7.41 -74.42
N GLY A 625 19.44 -7.99 -74.19
CA GLY A 625 20.01 -9.36 -74.22
C GLY A 625 21.56 -9.27 -73.96
N ASP A 626 22.41 -10.28 -73.82
CA ASP A 626 22.36 -11.76 -73.72
C ASP A 626 23.73 -12.29 -73.17
N ASP A 627 24.10 -13.57 -73.34
CA ASP A 627 25.40 -14.28 -73.10
C ASP A 627 25.80 -14.64 -71.63
N ASP A 628 26.29 -15.85 -71.28
CA ASP A 628 26.20 -17.19 -71.91
C ASP A 628 26.52 -18.34 -70.89
N ASP A 629 25.96 -19.52 -71.18
CA ASP A 629 26.38 -20.91 -70.91
C ASP A 629 26.40 -21.61 -69.51
N SER A 630 26.00 -22.89 -69.58
CA SER A 630 26.46 -24.06 -68.81
C SER A 630 25.85 -24.42 -67.43
N ALA A 631 24.68 -25.10 -67.50
CA ALA A 631 24.28 -26.14 -66.56
C ALA A 631 24.74 -27.55 -67.08
N PRO A 632 24.63 -28.67 -66.31
CA PRO A 632 23.31 -29.29 -66.10
C PRO A 632 23.07 -30.00 -64.74
N ARG A 633 21.77 -30.18 -64.46
CA ARG A 633 21.16 -30.97 -63.38
C ARG A 633 21.33 -32.48 -63.57
N ARG A 634 21.18 -33.27 -62.48
CA ARG A 634 20.30 -34.47 -62.37
C ARG A 634 20.29 -35.03 -60.93
N THR A 635 19.12 -35.18 -60.30
CA THR A 635 18.40 -36.46 -59.99
C THR A 635 19.28 -37.52 -59.28
N GLY A 636 18.89 -38.16 -58.19
CA GLY A 636 17.57 -38.28 -57.54
C GLY A 636 17.40 -39.73 -57.03
N ASP A 637 16.76 -39.89 -55.87
CA ASP A 637 16.24 -41.12 -55.25
C ASP A 637 17.19 -42.32 -54.98
N ASP A 638 17.17 -42.82 -53.73
CA ASP A 638 16.79 -44.22 -53.37
C ASP A 638 17.26 -44.62 -51.93
N ASP A 639 16.27 -44.93 -51.10
CA ASP A 639 16.14 -46.08 -50.17
C ASP A 639 16.91 -46.31 -48.84
N ASP A 640 16.07 -46.78 -47.88
CA ASP A 640 16.24 -47.75 -46.78
C ASP A 640 16.85 -47.40 -45.39
N ASP A 641 15.99 -47.58 -44.37
CA ASP A 641 16.13 -48.32 -43.08
C ASP A 641 17.51 -48.37 -42.35
N ASP A 642 17.59 -48.21 -41.02
CA ASP A 642 16.89 -49.05 -40.02
C ASP A 642 16.88 -48.41 -38.60
N SER A 643 16.06 -48.99 -37.75
CA SER A 643 15.84 -48.77 -36.31
C SER A 643 17.04 -49.09 -35.38
N GLY A 644 16.95 -48.69 -34.10
CA GLY A 644 17.73 -49.34 -33.04
C GLY A 644 17.99 -48.53 -31.76
N CYS A 645 17.39 -48.94 -30.64
CA CYS A 645 17.60 -48.33 -29.31
C CYS A 645 18.98 -48.63 -28.70
N GLY A 646 19.38 -47.79 -27.73
CA GLY A 646 20.00 -48.28 -26.49
C GLY A 646 21.31 -47.62 -26.04
N CYS A 647 21.25 -46.89 -24.93
CA CYS A 647 21.78 -47.35 -23.62
C CYS A 647 21.09 -46.56 -22.49
#